data_AF-A0AAV6Z6F4-F1
#
_entry.id   AF-A0AAV6Z6F4-F1
#
_cell.length_a   1.000
_cell.length_b   1.000
_cell.length_c   1.000
_cell.angle_alpha   90.00
_cell.angle_beta   90.00
_cell.angle_gamma   90.00
#
_symmetry.space_group_name_H-M   'P 1'
#
loop_
_entity.id
_entity.type
_entity.pdbx_description
1 polymer ?
#
loop_
_entity_poly.entity_id
_entity_poly.type
_entity_poly.pdbx_seq_one_letter_code
_entity_poly.pdbx_strand_id
1 'polypeptide(L)'
;MLRVSTLQMFILLLFNQHKEVQEETIIQSTGVAKPLVSQALAPLTAPGSILAYRDNGFLCVNDGGSVKRGTGKVLALLPAQTYLNVEEDEGRTMEKKRNIILCLITQIMKVEKELHIDNLVFRVIESCQKLDFGKNLKFLSFSCSHTDVLSCIMYLISQGYARRSDDSPHIIEYLSQEPSTPQKGKAHISLQSSDKRKPEVVAKPPSCGGAVEKAVLESVLLPMGRTLSQDEAWALMCQMVEQVSDTLSVTLDVAQHLLIHCKWNTDQLLQRYTEDPEGLLIASGLAVLEPHQPESPQPSCPVCVNPLSPLDKPPSLCCKHYCCKNCWNEYLTTRIEQNLVLTCTCPTSDCLAQPTSDFIRKIISSKDVIKKYEKSLLRGFVESCSNLTWCTNPQGCDRILCKEGLGNGAACAKCSWMSCFNCSFPEAHYPASCSHMSQWMDDGGFYEGMTLEAQSKHLTKLISKHCPSCQAPIEKNEGCLHMTCAKCNHGFCWRCLKPWKPTHKDYYNCSAMVSKAARQEKRFQDYNEKCTFQHQSKDFAVSLRNRLCVLNEEPPLRTLSLLITACRVLEMSRKVLGYSCVYSYYNQDSERLDVLESQTENLEFHVNALQILLEYSLLQSEDLACSVRLLSPDKYNSALELARRVQERLNGILQHSTQVNLHSSSHYCGHILLYCLSFKCK
;
A
#
# COMPACT_ATOMS: atom_id res chain seq x y z
N MET A 1 -9.65 42.12 -19.37
CA MET A 1 -8.51 41.35 -18.82
C MET A 1 -7.97 40.42 -19.89
N LEU A 2 -6.64 40.35 -20.03
CA LEU A 2 -5.97 39.39 -20.91
C LEU A 2 -5.58 38.15 -20.07
N ARG A 3 -5.92 36.95 -20.54
CA ARG A 3 -5.43 35.68 -19.96
C ARG A 3 -4.42 35.06 -20.92
N VAL A 4 -3.15 35.11 -20.53
CA VAL A 4 -1.99 34.64 -21.29
C VAL A 4 -1.05 33.87 -20.37
N SER A 5 -0.21 33.01 -20.92
CA SER A 5 0.85 32.32 -20.18
C SER A 5 1.98 33.27 -19.79
N THR A 6 2.87 32.85 -18.87
CA THR A 6 4.06 33.63 -18.48
C THR A 6 4.94 33.97 -19.69
N LEU A 7 5.14 33.01 -20.60
CA LEU A 7 5.94 33.21 -21.82
C LEU A 7 5.26 34.19 -22.78
N GLN A 8 3.94 34.09 -22.97
CA GLN A 8 3.19 35.03 -23.81
C GLN A 8 3.17 36.45 -23.20
N MET A 9 3.07 36.57 -21.88
CA MET A 9 3.17 37.87 -21.19
C MET A 9 4.57 38.46 -21.40
N PHE A 10 5.63 37.67 -21.28
CA PHE A 10 6.99 38.12 -21.55
C PHE A 10 7.15 38.65 -22.99
N ILE A 11 6.67 37.90 -23.98
CA ILE A 11 6.71 38.30 -25.40
C ILE A 11 5.97 39.62 -25.61
N LEU A 12 4.79 39.80 -25.02
CA LEU A 12 4.01 41.03 -25.14
C LEU A 12 4.72 42.23 -24.49
N LEU A 13 5.44 42.04 -23.39
CA LEU A 13 6.20 43.09 -22.72
C LEU A 13 7.39 43.60 -23.53
N LEU A 14 7.96 42.79 -24.45
CA LEU A 14 9.03 43.24 -25.35
C LEU A 14 8.57 44.41 -26.23
N PHE A 15 7.28 44.45 -26.57
CA PHE A 15 6.69 45.51 -27.40
C PHE A 15 6.46 46.83 -26.65
N ASN A 16 6.69 46.88 -25.34
CA ASN A 16 6.72 48.15 -24.60
C ASN A 16 7.99 48.96 -24.92
N GLN A 17 9.07 48.29 -25.32
CA GLN A 17 10.38 48.90 -25.57
C GLN A 17 10.79 48.82 -27.05
N HIS A 18 10.29 47.84 -27.79
CA HIS A 18 10.63 47.59 -29.19
C HIS A 18 9.39 47.64 -30.09
N LYS A 19 9.46 48.35 -31.22
CA LYS A 19 8.35 48.39 -32.19
C LYS A 19 8.21 47.10 -33.02
N GLU A 20 9.34 46.43 -33.24
CA GLU A 20 9.43 45.20 -34.03
C GLU A 20 10.41 44.24 -33.33
N VAL A 21 10.06 42.95 -33.27
CA VAL A 21 10.86 41.91 -32.59
C VAL A 21 10.94 40.67 -33.49
N GLN A 22 12.13 40.08 -33.65
CA GLN A 22 12.29 38.81 -34.36
C GLN A 22 12.06 37.62 -33.41
N GLU A 23 11.49 36.52 -33.94
CA GLU A 23 11.32 35.27 -33.19
C GLU A 23 12.65 34.73 -32.65
N GLU A 24 13.74 34.85 -33.44
CA GLU A 24 15.08 34.41 -33.04
C GLU A 24 15.61 35.17 -31.81
N THR A 25 15.28 36.46 -31.68
CA THR A 25 15.64 37.28 -30.52
C THR A 25 14.86 36.86 -29.28
N ILE A 26 13.61 36.43 -29.44
CA ILE A 26 12.79 35.89 -28.34
C ILE A 26 13.39 34.58 -27.83
N ILE A 27 13.80 33.69 -28.74
CA ILE A 27 14.45 32.40 -28.42
C ILE A 27 15.75 32.66 -27.65
N GLN A 28 16.60 33.57 -28.14
CA GLN A 28 17.88 33.89 -27.49
C GLN A 28 17.70 34.56 -26.12
N SER A 29 16.74 35.46 -25.97
CA SER A 29 16.51 36.18 -24.70
C SER A 29 15.83 35.34 -23.63
N THR A 30 15.01 34.37 -24.02
CA THR A 30 14.28 33.49 -23.09
C THR A 30 15.02 32.18 -22.80
N GLY A 31 15.90 31.73 -23.69
CA GLY A 31 16.53 30.41 -23.62
C GLY A 31 15.56 29.25 -23.87
N VAL A 32 14.35 29.53 -24.34
CA VAL A 32 13.28 28.54 -24.57
C VAL A 32 13.41 27.95 -25.96
N ALA A 33 13.21 26.63 -26.10
CA ALA A 33 13.29 25.94 -27.39
C ALA A 33 12.30 26.51 -28.43
N LYS A 34 12.74 26.63 -29.68
CA LYS A 34 11.95 27.16 -30.81
C LYS A 34 10.51 26.64 -30.89
N PRO A 35 10.23 25.33 -30.75
CA PRO A 35 8.85 24.82 -30.81
C PRO A 35 7.90 25.42 -29.76
N LEU A 36 8.40 25.68 -28.54
CA LEU A 36 7.63 26.25 -27.45
C LEU A 36 7.37 27.75 -27.67
N VAL A 37 8.35 28.47 -28.24
CA VAL A 37 8.18 29.88 -28.64
C VAL A 37 7.14 29.99 -29.76
N SER A 38 7.23 29.13 -30.78
CA SER A 38 6.24 29.11 -31.87
C SER A 38 4.83 28.73 -31.36
N GLN A 39 4.72 27.80 -30.41
CA GLN A 39 3.44 27.45 -29.77
C GLN A 39 2.86 28.60 -28.95
N ALA A 40 3.70 29.36 -28.25
CA ALA A 40 3.28 30.56 -27.50
C ALA A 40 2.84 31.70 -28.44
N LEU A 41 3.50 31.84 -29.60
CA LEU A 41 3.19 32.85 -30.61
C LEU A 41 1.93 32.56 -31.42
N ALA A 42 1.56 31.30 -31.64
CA ALA A 42 0.42 30.94 -32.50
C ALA A 42 -0.91 31.61 -32.10
N PRO A 43 -1.33 31.66 -30.82
CA PRO A 43 -2.53 32.39 -30.41
C PRO A 43 -2.39 33.92 -30.50
N LEU A 44 -1.16 34.44 -30.35
CA LEU A 44 -0.87 35.87 -30.39
C LEU A 44 -0.82 36.42 -31.83
N THR A 45 -0.52 35.56 -32.80
CA THR A 45 -0.35 35.90 -34.22
C THR A 45 -1.49 35.39 -35.12
N ALA A 46 -2.50 34.75 -34.52
CA ALA A 46 -3.71 34.34 -35.23
C ALA A 46 -4.38 35.55 -35.93
N PRO A 47 -5.08 35.34 -37.06
CA PRO A 47 -5.74 36.42 -37.79
C PRO A 47 -6.66 37.26 -36.88
N GLY A 48 -6.40 38.56 -36.78
CA GLY A 48 -7.15 39.48 -35.90
C GLY A 48 -6.75 39.46 -34.43
N SER A 49 -5.62 38.83 -34.07
CA SER A 49 -5.02 38.84 -32.73
C SER A 49 -4.07 40.03 -32.53
N ILE A 50 -3.32 40.03 -31.43
CA ILE A 50 -2.55 41.18 -30.92
C ILE A 50 -1.30 41.46 -31.76
N LEU A 51 -0.66 40.41 -32.29
CA LEU A 51 0.57 40.50 -33.07
C LEU A 51 0.34 40.09 -34.53
N ALA A 52 1.12 40.64 -35.44
CA ALA A 52 1.14 40.27 -36.85
C ALA A 52 2.58 40.08 -37.34
N TYR A 53 2.77 39.16 -38.28
CA TYR A 53 4.04 39.02 -39.01
C TYR A 53 4.08 40.02 -40.17
N ARG A 54 5.22 40.69 -40.35
CA ARG A 54 5.55 41.46 -41.56
C ARG A 54 6.36 40.59 -42.54
N ASP A 55 6.44 41.03 -43.80
CA ASP A 55 7.04 40.33 -44.94
C ASP A 55 8.50 39.85 -44.73
N ASN A 56 9.18 40.30 -43.67
CA ASN A 56 10.55 39.93 -43.31
C ASN A 56 10.67 39.08 -42.02
N GLY A 57 9.58 38.48 -41.52
CA GLY A 57 9.60 37.61 -40.33
C GLY A 57 9.68 38.35 -38.98
N PHE A 58 9.53 39.68 -38.99
CA PHE A 58 9.40 40.48 -37.78
C PHE A 58 7.96 40.46 -37.27
N LEU A 59 7.81 40.34 -35.96
CA LEU A 59 6.55 40.50 -35.24
C LEU A 59 6.37 41.98 -34.91
N CYS A 60 5.17 42.51 -35.15
CA CYS A 60 4.76 43.85 -34.72
C CYS A 60 3.35 43.81 -34.10
N VAL A 61 3.03 44.82 -33.29
CA VAL A 61 1.66 45.01 -32.79
C VAL A 61 0.74 45.35 -33.96
N ASN A 62 -0.44 44.73 -34.00
CA ASN A 62 -1.39 44.93 -35.09
C ASN A 62 -2.14 46.28 -34.92
N ASP A 63 -1.77 47.29 -35.70
CA ASP A 63 -2.39 48.63 -35.68
C ASP A 63 -3.70 48.72 -36.51
N GLY A 64 -4.10 47.64 -37.21
CA GLY A 64 -5.24 47.63 -38.12
C GLY A 64 -6.51 46.98 -37.55
N GLY A 65 -7.49 47.82 -37.16
CA GLY A 65 -8.93 47.54 -37.30
C GLY A 65 -9.55 46.40 -36.45
N SER A 66 -10.09 46.76 -35.27
CA SER A 66 -11.07 45.98 -34.49
C SER A 66 -10.65 44.57 -34.05
N VAL A 67 -9.80 44.46 -33.02
CA VAL A 67 -10.08 43.45 -31.98
C VAL A 67 -11.48 43.77 -31.49
N LYS A 68 -12.50 42.97 -31.85
CA LYS A 68 -13.91 43.21 -31.50
C LYS A 68 -14.00 43.61 -30.02
N ARG A 69 -14.10 44.92 -29.75
CA ARG A 69 -14.25 45.49 -28.40
C ARG A 69 -15.68 45.19 -27.96
N GLY A 70 -15.94 43.93 -27.60
CA GLY A 70 -17.05 43.60 -26.74
C GLY A 70 -16.71 44.13 -25.36
N THR A 71 -17.35 45.24 -24.97
CA THR A 71 -17.25 45.82 -23.64
C THR A 71 -17.47 44.73 -22.58
N GLY A 72 -16.43 44.38 -21.84
CA GLY A 72 -16.50 43.46 -20.69
C GLY A 72 -16.02 42.01 -20.88
N LYS A 73 -15.62 41.54 -22.07
CA LYS A 73 -15.14 40.14 -22.24
C LYS A 73 -13.64 39.97 -21.92
N VAL A 74 -13.31 38.92 -21.17
CA VAL A 74 -11.94 38.43 -20.94
C VAL A 74 -11.42 37.78 -22.24
N LEU A 75 -10.30 38.24 -22.77
CA LEU A 75 -9.63 37.63 -23.94
C LEU A 75 -8.64 36.57 -23.43
N ALA A 76 -8.95 35.29 -23.64
CA ALA A 76 -8.07 34.17 -23.32
C ALA A 76 -7.33 33.70 -24.58
N LEU A 77 -6.01 33.90 -24.59
CA LEU A 77 -5.12 33.58 -25.72
C LEU A 77 -4.11 32.50 -25.34
N LEU A 78 -4.47 31.60 -24.43
CA LEU A 78 -3.60 30.50 -24.02
C LEU A 78 -3.38 29.53 -25.20
N PRO A 79 -2.18 28.97 -25.38
CA PRO A 79 -1.96 27.93 -26.37
C PRO A 79 -2.81 26.71 -26.04
N ALA A 80 -3.24 25.96 -27.06
CA ALA A 80 -3.79 24.63 -26.83
C ALA A 80 -2.71 23.79 -26.11
N GLN A 81 -3.10 23.10 -25.04
CA GLN A 81 -2.23 22.12 -24.37
C GLN A 81 -2.04 20.92 -25.31
N THR A 82 -1.10 21.05 -26.24
CA THR A 82 -0.53 19.92 -26.96
C THR A 82 0.71 19.50 -26.19
N TYR A 83 0.59 18.41 -25.44
CA TYR A 83 1.75 17.60 -25.07
C TYR A 83 2.49 17.29 -26.37
N LEU A 84 3.73 17.77 -26.51
CA LEU A 84 4.55 17.51 -27.69
C LEU A 84 4.74 15.98 -27.79
N ASN A 85 4.28 15.38 -28.89
CA ASN A 85 4.38 13.96 -29.24
C ASN A 85 5.84 13.48 -29.46
N VAL A 86 6.75 13.77 -28.53
CA VAL A 86 8.14 13.27 -28.56
C VAL A 86 8.23 11.88 -27.90
N GLU A 87 7.29 11.55 -27.00
CA GLU A 87 7.34 10.31 -26.20
C GLU A 87 6.87 9.04 -26.92
N GLU A 88 5.96 9.13 -27.91
CA GLU A 88 5.45 7.94 -28.63
C GLU A 88 6.50 7.28 -29.54
N ASP A 89 7.47 8.04 -30.02
CA ASP A 89 8.54 7.55 -30.91
C ASP A 89 9.75 7.06 -30.09
N GLU A 90 10.04 7.70 -28.95
CA GLU A 90 11.03 7.21 -27.98
C GLU A 90 10.59 5.90 -27.33
N GLY A 91 9.32 5.77 -26.93
CA GLY A 91 8.79 4.54 -26.32
C GLY A 91 8.90 3.32 -27.23
N ARG A 92 8.49 3.45 -28.50
CA ARG A 92 8.63 2.39 -29.52
C ARG A 92 10.10 2.08 -29.83
N THR A 93 10.96 3.08 -29.77
CA THR A 93 12.40 2.93 -29.99
C THR A 93 13.07 2.17 -28.84
N MET A 94 12.72 2.49 -27.59
CA MET A 94 13.23 1.82 -26.40
C MET A 94 12.75 0.36 -26.29
N GLU A 95 11.51 0.09 -26.70
CA GLU A 95 10.97 -1.27 -26.76
C GLU A 95 11.69 -2.13 -27.81
N LYS A 96 11.96 -1.58 -29.01
CA LYS A 96 12.79 -2.25 -30.02
C LYS A 96 14.20 -2.52 -29.51
N LYS A 97 14.82 -1.55 -28.83
CA LYS A 97 16.15 -1.69 -28.20
C LYS A 97 16.16 -2.83 -27.17
N ARG A 98 15.17 -2.87 -26.28
CA ARG A 98 15.02 -3.92 -25.26
C ARG A 98 14.86 -5.31 -25.89
N ASN A 99 14.03 -5.44 -26.92
CA ASN A 99 13.79 -6.71 -27.60
C ASN A 99 15.06 -7.26 -28.27
N ILE A 100 15.88 -6.39 -28.87
CA ILE A 100 17.19 -6.77 -29.44
C ILE A 100 18.14 -7.28 -28.36
N ILE A 101 18.25 -6.57 -27.23
CA ILE A 101 19.12 -6.96 -26.11
C ILE A 101 18.68 -8.32 -25.51
N LEU A 102 17.38 -8.54 -25.32
CA LEU A 102 16.84 -9.81 -24.81
C LEU A 102 17.14 -10.98 -25.74
N CYS A 103 17.03 -10.79 -27.06
CA CYS A 103 17.40 -11.80 -28.05
C CYS A 103 18.89 -12.16 -27.96
N LEU A 104 19.78 -11.16 -27.85
CA LEU A 104 21.22 -11.38 -27.74
C LEU A 104 21.60 -12.13 -26.45
N ILE A 105 21.05 -11.71 -25.30
CA ILE A 105 21.29 -12.41 -24.03
C ILE A 105 20.84 -13.86 -24.14
N THR A 106 19.64 -14.10 -24.67
CA THR A 106 19.09 -15.45 -24.82
C THR A 106 19.94 -16.32 -25.76
N GLN A 107 20.46 -15.75 -26.85
CA GLN A 107 21.31 -16.48 -27.79
C GLN A 107 22.66 -16.86 -27.15
N ILE A 108 23.30 -15.94 -26.43
CA ILE A 108 24.57 -16.20 -25.73
C ILE A 108 24.36 -17.25 -24.64
N MET A 109 23.32 -17.08 -23.82
CA MET A 109 23.03 -17.95 -22.68
C MET A 109 22.55 -19.35 -23.08
N LYS A 110 21.91 -19.52 -24.24
CA LYS A 110 21.59 -20.84 -24.79
C LYS A 110 22.83 -21.66 -25.16
N VAL A 111 23.92 -21.00 -25.55
CA VAL A 111 25.18 -21.66 -25.92
C VAL A 111 26.02 -21.95 -24.68
N GLU A 112 26.20 -20.95 -23.83
CA GLU A 112 27.13 -21.02 -22.70
C GLU A 112 26.53 -21.71 -21.47
N LYS A 113 25.19 -21.73 -21.33
CA LYS A 113 24.40 -22.26 -20.20
C LYS A 113 24.64 -21.58 -18.84
N GLU A 114 25.89 -21.27 -18.51
CA GLU A 114 26.29 -20.52 -17.33
C GLU A 114 27.36 -19.49 -17.69
N LEU A 115 27.24 -18.26 -17.16
CA LEU A 115 28.23 -17.22 -17.42
C LEU A 115 28.29 -16.21 -16.28
N HIS A 116 29.48 -15.70 -15.98
CA HIS A 116 29.63 -14.56 -15.07
C HIS A 116 28.90 -13.33 -15.62
N ILE A 117 28.21 -12.60 -14.76
CA ILE A 117 27.36 -11.46 -15.13
C ILE A 117 28.14 -10.39 -15.91
N ASP A 118 29.36 -10.07 -15.50
CA ASP A 118 30.20 -9.09 -16.21
C ASP A 118 30.64 -9.59 -17.59
N ASN A 119 30.92 -10.90 -17.74
CA ASN A 119 31.25 -11.49 -19.04
C ASN A 119 30.04 -11.50 -19.97
N LEU A 120 28.84 -11.70 -19.42
CA LEU A 120 27.58 -11.68 -20.18
C LEU A 120 27.30 -10.26 -20.67
N VAL A 121 27.42 -9.28 -19.78
CA VAL A 121 27.24 -7.87 -20.11
C VAL A 121 28.26 -7.43 -21.16
N PHE A 122 29.53 -7.81 -20.99
CA PHE A 122 30.58 -7.49 -21.96
C PHE A 122 30.28 -8.06 -23.35
N ARG A 123 29.93 -9.35 -23.46
CA ARG A 123 29.62 -10.01 -24.74
C ARG A 123 28.38 -9.44 -25.43
N VAL A 124 27.36 -9.06 -24.66
CA VAL A 124 26.14 -8.43 -25.20
C VAL A 124 26.49 -7.04 -25.74
N ILE A 125 27.25 -6.23 -24.99
CA ILE A 125 27.68 -4.90 -25.45
C ILE A 125 28.55 -5.02 -26.71
N GLU A 126 29.49 -5.95 -26.75
CA GLU A 126 30.33 -6.22 -27.92
C GLU A 126 29.48 -6.64 -29.14
N SER A 127 28.45 -7.48 -28.92
CA SER A 127 27.52 -7.91 -29.97
C SER A 127 26.64 -6.76 -30.48
N CYS A 128 26.21 -5.87 -29.58
CA CYS A 128 25.50 -4.64 -29.92
C CYS A 128 26.35 -3.70 -30.79
N GLN A 129 27.63 -3.53 -30.46
CA GLN A 129 28.57 -2.69 -31.24
C GLN A 129 28.86 -3.26 -32.64
N LYS A 130 28.83 -4.59 -32.80
CA LYS A 130 29.03 -5.25 -34.10
C LYS A 130 27.81 -5.12 -35.04
N LEU A 131 26.62 -4.87 -34.51
CA LEU A 131 25.38 -4.68 -35.28
C LEU A 131 25.33 -3.30 -35.99
N ASP A 132 26.13 -2.32 -35.54
CA ASP A 132 26.15 -0.94 -36.07
C ASP A 132 26.80 -0.77 -37.45
N PHE A 133 27.29 -1.84 -38.09
CA PHE A 133 27.87 -1.78 -39.45
C PHE A 133 26.88 -2.10 -40.59
N GLY A 134 25.58 -2.26 -40.28
CA GLY A 134 24.53 -2.52 -41.28
C GLY A 134 23.91 -1.24 -41.87
N LYS A 135 23.98 -1.05 -43.19
CA LYS A 135 23.59 0.17 -43.93
C LYS A 135 22.11 0.64 -43.83
N ASN A 136 21.24 0.02 -43.02
CA ASN A 136 19.80 0.32 -42.97
C ASN A 136 19.29 0.97 -41.66
N LEU A 137 20.15 1.34 -40.71
CA LEU A 137 19.74 1.96 -39.44
C LEU A 137 20.54 3.26 -39.19
N LYS A 138 20.26 4.31 -39.98
CA LYS A 138 20.94 5.61 -39.83
C LYS A 138 20.26 6.60 -38.88
N PHE A 139 19.22 6.19 -38.14
CA PHE A 139 18.45 7.07 -37.26
C PHE A 139 18.59 6.79 -35.76
N LEU A 140 19.42 5.82 -35.37
CA LEU A 140 19.65 5.46 -33.98
C LEU A 140 21.15 5.47 -33.71
N SER A 141 21.64 6.40 -32.89
CA SER A 141 22.89 6.17 -32.17
C SER A 141 22.58 5.08 -31.13
N PHE A 142 22.76 3.82 -31.47
CA PHE A 142 22.50 2.69 -30.58
C PHE A 142 23.55 2.61 -29.48
N SER A 143 23.45 3.46 -28.46
CA SER A 143 24.27 3.33 -27.25
C SER A 143 23.65 2.24 -26.35
N CYS A 144 24.20 1.02 -26.41
CA CYS A 144 23.88 -0.04 -25.46
C CYS A 144 24.73 0.16 -24.20
N SER A 145 24.09 0.57 -23.10
CA SER A 145 24.78 0.78 -21.81
C SER A 145 24.79 -0.50 -20.96
N HIS A 146 25.69 -0.56 -19.99
CA HIS A 146 25.73 -1.65 -19.00
C HIS A 146 24.38 -1.80 -18.25
N THR A 147 23.72 -0.67 -17.94
CA THR A 147 22.42 -0.65 -17.25
C THR A 147 21.31 -1.25 -18.11
N ASP A 148 21.31 -1.01 -19.42
CA ASP A 148 20.32 -1.61 -20.34
C ASP A 148 20.41 -3.15 -20.34
N VAL A 149 21.63 -3.69 -20.41
CA VAL A 149 21.85 -5.15 -20.42
C VAL A 149 21.50 -5.77 -19.08
N LEU A 150 21.92 -5.16 -17.97
CA LEU A 150 21.59 -5.63 -16.62
C LEU A 150 20.08 -5.62 -16.37
N SER A 151 19.36 -4.60 -16.85
CA SER A 151 17.89 -4.55 -16.74
C SER A 151 17.22 -5.72 -17.48
N CYS A 152 17.75 -6.11 -18.64
CA CYS A 152 17.27 -7.24 -19.42
C CYS A 152 17.62 -8.60 -18.78
N ILE A 153 18.80 -8.73 -18.18
CA ILE A 153 19.19 -9.92 -17.39
C ILE A 153 18.25 -10.08 -16.19
N MET A 154 17.98 -9.01 -15.46
CA MET A 154 17.06 -9.02 -14.33
C MET A 154 15.62 -9.35 -14.75
N TYR A 155 15.21 -8.90 -15.93
CA TYR A 155 13.93 -9.29 -16.52
C TYR A 155 13.89 -10.80 -16.85
N LEU A 156 14.95 -11.38 -17.42
CA LEU A 156 14.98 -12.83 -17.68
C LEU A 156 14.97 -13.66 -16.39
N ILE A 157 15.61 -13.16 -15.33
CA ILE A 157 15.55 -13.80 -14.00
C ILE A 157 14.14 -13.72 -13.42
N SER A 158 13.46 -12.57 -13.53
CA SER A 158 12.09 -12.42 -13.00
C SER A 158 11.06 -13.28 -13.76
N GLN A 159 11.31 -13.55 -15.03
CA GLN A 159 10.50 -14.46 -15.86
C GLN A 159 10.88 -15.94 -15.69
N GLY A 160 11.89 -16.26 -14.88
CA GLY A 160 12.33 -17.64 -14.61
C GLY A 160 13.11 -18.29 -15.75
N TYR A 161 13.57 -17.53 -16.75
CA TYR A 161 14.42 -18.04 -17.84
C TYR A 161 15.91 -18.09 -17.46
N ALA A 162 16.29 -17.42 -16.37
CA ALA A 162 17.63 -17.48 -15.81
C ALA A 162 17.58 -17.42 -14.28
N ARG A 163 18.61 -17.93 -13.61
CA ARG A 163 18.79 -17.76 -12.15
C ARG A 163 20.23 -17.40 -11.84
N ARG A 164 20.46 -16.85 -10.65
CA ARG A 164 21.82 -16.72 -10.10
C ARG A 164 22.19 -18.03 -9.41
N SER A 165 23.44 -18.46 -9.53
CA SER A 165 23.92 -19.63 -8.82
C SER A 165 23.90 -19.39 -7.30
N ASP A 166 23.44 -20.37 -6.53
CA ASP A 166 23.28 -20.26 -5.06
C ASP A 166 24.65 -20.11 -4.36
N ASP A 167 25.69 -20.74 -4.89
CA ASP A 167 27.06 -20.70 -4.36
C ASP A 167 27.85 -19.48 -4.84
N SER A 168 27.41 -18.83 -5.92
CA SER A 168 28.13 -17.72 -6.56
C SER A 168 27.15 -16.80 -7.30
N PRO A 169 26.62 -15.74 -6.63
CA PRO A 169 25.54 -14.91 -7.16
C PRO A 169 25.93 -14.08 -8.39
N HIS A 170 27.22 -14.06 -8.74
CA HIS A 170 27.75 -13.41 -9.93
C HIS A 170 27.67 -14.31 -11.19
N ILE A 171 27.38 -15.59 -11.04
CA ILE A 171 27.19 -16.54 -12.14
C ILE A 171 25.69 -16.63 -12.45
N ILE A 172 25.33 -16.40 -13.71
CA ILE A 172 23.98 -16.52 -14.24
C ILE A 172 23.86 -17.87 -14.93
N GLU A 173 22.86 -18.66 -14.56
CA GLU A 173 22.51 -19.95 -15.15
C GLU A 173 21.23 -19.79 -15.99
N TYR A 174 21.24 -20.26 -17.23
CA TYR A 174 20.07 -20.24 -18.12
C TYR A 174 19.20 -21.47 -17.90
N LEU A 175 17.94 -21.25 -17.55
CA LEU A 175 16.98 -22.31 -17.27
C LEU A 175 16.14 -22.57 -18.51
N SER A 176 16.41 -23.69 -19.19
CA SER A 176 15.44 -24.27 -20.13
C SER A 176 14.29 -24.86 -19.29
N GLN A 177 13.07 -24.36 -19.46
CA GLN A 177 11.91 -24.66 -18.60
C GLN A 177 11.76 -26.15 -18.25
N GLU A 178 11.67 -26.45 -16.95
CA GLU A 178 10.46 -26.97 -16.25
C GLU A 178 10.69 -26.84 -14.72
N PRO A 179 9.83 -26.14 -13.95
CA PRO A 179 10.07 -25.90 -12.53
C PRO A 179 9.53 -27.03 -11.64
N SER A 180 10.41 -27.64 -10.85
CA SER A 180 10.06 -28.44 -9.67
C SER A 180 10.61 -27.81 -8.39
N THR A 181 9.77 -27.78 -7.36
CA THR A 181 9.97 -27.12 -6.05
C THR A 181 10.72 -28.00 -5.04
N PRO A 182 11.34 -27.38 -4.00
CA PRO A 182 11.01 -27.81 -2.62
C PRO A 182 10.85 -26.66 -1.59
N GLN A 183 10.20 -27.00 -0.46
CA GLN A 183 9.57 -26.14 0.57
C GLN A 183 10.42 -25.88 1.85
N LYS A 184 10.00 -24.86 2.63
CA LYS A 184 9.93 -24.86 4.12
C LYS A 184 8.71 -24.06 4.63
N GLY A 185 8.02 -24.63 5.64
CA GLY A 185 7.10 -24.02 6.64
C GLY A 185 5.97 -23.07 6.18
N LYS A 186 4.77 -23.60 5.90
CA LYS A 186 3.49 -22.87 5.75
C LYS A 186 2.37 -23.72 6.35
N ALA A 187 1.27 -23.10 6.79
CA ALA A 187 0.04 -23.86 7.03
C ALA A 187 -0.31 -24.64 5.75
N HIS A 188 -0.33 -25.97 5.83
CA HIS A 188 -0.58 -26.83 4.67
C HIS A 188 -2.05 -26.72 4.28
N ILE A 189 -2.34 -25.89 3.29
CA ILE A 189 -3.63 -25.90 2.60
C ILE A 189 -3.59 -27.07 1.61
N SER A 190 -4.02 -28.24 2.04
CA SER A 190 -4.39 -29.33 1.14
C SER A 190 -5.88 -29.58 1.26
N LEU A 191 -6.66 -28.96 0.39
CA LEU A 191 -8.07 -29.26 0.20
C LEU A 191 -8.19 -30.06 -1.09
N GLN A 192 -8.26 -31.39 -0.96
CA GLN A 192 -8.77 -32.25 -2.01
C GLN A 192 -10.25 -31.88 -2.22
N SER A 193 -10.56 -31.12 -3.26
CA SER A 193 -11.95 -30.91 -3.65
C SER A 193 -12.50 -32.24 -4.15
N SER A 194 -13.36 -32.86 -3.35
CA SER A 194 -14.16 -33.99 -3.79
C SER A 194 -15.13 -33.51 -4.87
N ASP A 195 -14.81 -33.85 -6.11
CA ASP A 195 -15.53 -33.47 -7.30
C ASP A 195 -16.90 -34.18 -7.33
N LYS A 196 -17.99 -33.43 -7.12
CA LYS A 196 -19.35 -33.88 -7.39
C LYS A 196 -19.91 -33.11 -8.58
N ARG A 197 -19.73 -33.74 -9.75
CA ARG A 197 -20.50 -33.66 -11.01
C ARG A 197 -21.42 -32.44 -11.19
N LYS A 198 -21.04 -31.54 -12.10
CA LYS A 198 -21.99 -30.68 -12.83
C LYS A 198 -22.47 -31.38 -14.11
N PRO A 199 -23.73 -31.20 -14.54
CA PRO A 199 -24.21 -31.71 -15.82
C PRO A 199 -23.75 -30.81 -16.97
N GLU A 200 -23.34 -31.42 -18.07
CA GLU A 200 -22.97 -30.78 -19.33
C GLU A 200 -24.20 -30.12 -19.97
N VAL A 201 -24.10 -28.82 -20.25
CA VAL A 201 -24.94 -28.14 -21.25
C VAL A 201 -24.01 -27.64 -22.34
N VAL A 202 -24.14 -28.27 -23.50
CA VAL A 202 -23.43 -27.95 -24.74
C VAL A 202 -23.86 -26.56 -25.23
N ALA A 203 -22.93 -25.62 -25.31
CA ALA A 203 -23.11 -24.37 -26.04
C ALA A 203 -21.90 -24.10 -26.96
N LYS A 204 -22.20 -23.88 -28.24
CA LYS A 204 -21.27 -23.58 -29.35
C LYS A 204 -20.33 -22.39 -29.07
N PRO A 205 -19.16 -22.32 -29.74
CA PRO A 205 -18.15 -21.30 -29.47
C PRO A 205 -18.60 -19.90 -29.95
N PRO A 206 -18.42 -18.83 -29.17
CA PRO A 206 -18.56 -17.48 -29.69
C PRO A 206 -17.25 -16.99 -30.34
N SER A 207 -17.42 -16.10 -31.32
CA SER A 207 -16.38 -15.45 -32.13
C SER A 207 -15.21 -14.84 -31.35
N CYS A 208 -14.03 -14.96 -31.94
CA CYS A 208 -12.67 -14.66 -31.45
C CYS A 208 -12.36 -13.21 -30.96
N GLY A 209 -13.35 -12.30 -30.86
CA GLY A 209 -13.13 -10.92 -30.42
C GLY A 209 -13.30 -10.67 -28.91
N GLY A 210 -14.18 -11.41 -28.22
CA GLY A 210 -14.56 -11.10 -26.84
C GLY A 210 -13.65 -11.67 -25.74
N ALA A 211 -12.79 -12.63 -26.07
CA ALA A 211 -11.94 -13.32 -25.09
C ALA A 211 -10.70 -12.50 -24.70
N VAL A 212 -10.12 -11.77 -25.65
CA VAL A 212 -8.93 -10.93 -25.42
C VAL A 212 -9.28 -9.73 -24.55
N GLU A 213 -10.39 -9.04 -24.81
CA GLU A 213 -10.82 -7.86 -24.03
C GLU A 213 -11.24 -8.21 -22.60
N LYS A 214 -11.86 -9.38 -22.39
CA LYS A 214 -12.19 -9.88 -21.04
C LYS A 214 -10.93 -10.21 -20.24
N ALA A 215 -9.94 -10.83 -20.89
CA ALA A 215 -8.63 -11.07 -20.29
C ALA A 215 -7.89 -9.77 -19.98
N VAL A 216 -8.03 -8.73 -20.82
CA VAL A 216 -7.49 -7.39 -20.54
C VAL A 216 -8.18 -6.76 -19.33
N LEU A 217 -9.51 -6.82 -19.23
CA LEU A 217 -10.24 -6.29 -18.07
C LEU A 217 -9.91 -7.05 -16.77
N GLU A 218 -9.72 -8.36 -16.86
CA GLU A 218 -9.22 -9.20 -15.76
C GLU A 218 -7.75 -8.88 -15.40
N SER A 219 -6.90 -8.51 -16.38
CA SER A 219 -5.51 -8.08 -16.15
C SER A 219 -5.37 -6.69 -15.54
N VAL A 220 -6.39 -5.84 -15.68
CA VAL A 220 -6.46 -4.50 -15.05
C VAL A 220 -6.83 -4.60 -13.57
N LEU A 221 -7.43 -5.72 -13.14
CA LEU A 221 -7.68 -5.96 -11.71
C LEU A 221 -6.38 -6.41 -11.03
N LEU A 222 -6.06 -5.80 -9.89
CA LEU A 222 -5.05 -6.34 -8.98
C LEU A 222 -5.40 -7.79 -8.61
N PRO A 223 -4.40 -8.66 -8.39
CA PRO A 223 -4.66 -10.00 -7.89
C PRO A 223 -5.51 -9.92 -6.62
N MET A 224 -6.76 -10.36 -6.70
CA MET A 224 -7.60 -10.53 -5.52
C MET A 224 -6.86 -11.54 -4.65
N GLY A 225 -6.44 -11.13 -3.46
CA GLY A 225 -5.81 -12.11 -2.57
C GLY A 225 -6.86 -13.08 -2.10
N ARG A 226 -6.41 -14.29 -1.79
CA ARG A 226 -7.28 -15.29 -1.20
C ARG A 226 -7.82 -14.77 0.13
N THR A 227 -9.15 -14.79 0.25
CA THR A 227 -9.82 -14.46 1.51
C THR A 227 -10.67 -15.62 1.97
N LEU A 228 -10.70 -15.86 3.27
CA LEU A 228 -11.51 -16.88 3.92
C LEU A 228 -12.77 -16.25 4.54
N SER A 229 -13.87 -17.00 4.54
CA SER A 229 -14.97 -16.78 5.47
C SER A 229 -14.55 -17.17 6.90
N GLN A 230 -15.34 -16.75 7.88
CA GLN A 230 -15.17 -17.21 9.26
C GLN A 230 -15.30 -18.74 9.36
N ASP A 231 -16.23 -19.34 8.62
CA ASP A 231 -16.44 -20.80 8.61
C ASP A 231 -15.25 -21.55 8.01
N GLU A 232 -14.66 -21.04 6.94
CA GLU A 232 -13.46 -21.63 6.33
C GLU A 232 -12.26 -21.54 7.27
N ALA A 233 -12.07 -20.39 7.93
CA ALA A 233 -11.00 -20.23 8.92
C ALA A 233 -11.23 -21.11 10.17
N TRP A 234 -12.49 -21.28 10.59
CA TRP A 234 -12.85 -22.20 11.67
C TRP A 234 -12.53 -23.65 11.29
N ALA A 235 -12.85 -24.07 10.06
CA ALA A 235 -12.52 -25.42 9.58
C ALA A 235 -11.01 -25.66 9.56
N LEU A 236 -10.21 -24.68 9.14
CA LEU A 236 -8.74 -24.76 9.21
C LEU A 236 -8.23 -24.88 10.65
N MET A 237 -8.83 -24.14 11.57
CA MET A 237 -8.51 -24.22 12.99
C MET A 237 -8.80 -25.63 13.55
N CYS A 238 -9.98 -26.19 13.24
CA CYS A 238 -10.33 -27.56 13.62
C CYS A 238 -9.37 -28.60 13.04
N GLN A 239 -9.03 -28.48 11.76
CA GLN A 239 -8.09 -29.38 11.09
C GLN A 239 -6.70 -29.36 11.76
N MET A 240 -6.23 -28.18 12.18
CA MET A 240 -4.96 -28.05 12.91
C MET A 240 -5.01 -28.73 14.29
N VAL A 241 -6.14 -28.62 14.99
CA VAL A 241 -6.36 -29.32 16.26
C VAL A 241 -6.33 -30.83 16.06
N GLU A 242 -7.03 -31.35 15.05
CA GLU A 242 -7.04 -32.78 14.72
C GLU A 242 -5.63 -33.30 14.42
N GLN A 243 -4.88 -32.61 13.58
CA GLN A 243 -3.49 -32.99 13.25
C GLN A 243 -2.59 -33.05 14.49
N VAL A 244 -2.68 -32.07 15.39
CA VAL A 244 -1.90 -32.06 16.62
C VAL A 244 -2.36 -33.14 17.59
N SER A 245 -3.67 -33.35 17.70
CA SER A 245 -4.27 -34.41 18.52
C SER A 245 -3.76 -35.79 18.11
N ASP A 246 -3.75 -36.08 16.81
CA ASP A 246 -3.23 -37.34 16.25
C ASP A 246 -1.72 -37.47 16.48
N THR A 247 -0.95 -36.41 16.21
CA THR A 247 0.51 -36.41 16.34
C THR A 247 0.98 -36.62 17.77
N LEU A 248 0.34 -35.94 18.74
CA LEU A 248 0.69 -36.02 20.16
C LEU A 248 -0.05 -37.15 20.90
N SER A 249 -1.01 -37.81 20.25
CA SER A 249 -1.89 -38.82 20.86
C SER A 249 -2.61 -38.33 22.13
N VAL A 250 -3.06 -37.07 22.10
CA VAL A 250 -3.86 -36.43 23.16
C VAL A 250 -5.29 -36.19 22.68
N THR A 251 -6.22 -35.89 23.58
CA THR A 251 -7.61 -35.56 23.20
C THR A 251 -7.67 -34.24 22.43
N LEU A 252 -8.71 -34.06 21.59
CA LEU A 252 -8.94 -32.82 20.83
C LEU A 252 -8.98 -31.57 21.73
N ASP A 253 -9.61 -31.68 22.90
CA ASP A 253 -9.71 -30.59 23.88
C ASP A 253 -8.33 -30.20 24.45
N VAL A 254 -7.49 -31.20 24.78
CA VAL A 254 -6.11 -30.97 25.23
C VAL A 254 -5.26 -30.38 24.10
N ALA A 255 -5.36 -30.92 22.88
CA ALA A 255 -4.64 -30.39 21.72
C ALA A 255 -5.00 -28.93 21.44
N GLN A 256 -6.29 -28.59 21.47
CA GLN A 256 -6.76 -27.22 21.28
C GLN A 256 -6.24 -26.30 22.39
N HIS A 257 -6.30 -26.72 23.65
CA HIS A 257 -5.82 -25.91 24.77
C HIS A 257 -4.31 -25.65 24.68
N LEU A 258 -3.52 -26.67 24.33
CA LEU A 258 -2.09 -26.56 24.10
C LEU A 258 -1.77 -25.64 22.92
N LEU A 259 -2.54 -25.72 21.82
CA LEU A 259 -2.40 -24.82 20.68
C LEU A 259 -2.69 -23.36 21.08
N ILE A 260 -3.73 -23.10 21.86
CA ILE A 260 -4.03 -21.75 22.39
C ILE A 260 -2.85 -21.23 23.22
N HIS A 261 -2.35 -22.05 24.14
CA HIS A 261 -1.21 -21.69 25.01
C HIS A 261 0.06 -21.38 24.20
N CYS A 262 0.35 -22.16 23.17
CA CYS A 262 1.47 -21.96 22.26
C CYS A 262 1.18 -20.96 21.13
N LYS A 263 0.11 -20.16 21.22
CA LYS A 263 -0.29 -19.16 20.22
C LYS A 263 -0.32 -19.75 18.80
N TRP A 264 -0.89 -20.94 18.68
CA TRP A 264 -1.06 -21.68 17.43
C TRP A 264 0.25 -21.94 16.66
N ASN A 265 1.40 -21.87 17.33
CA ASN A 265 2.69 -22.28 16.76
C ASN A 265 2.89 -23.78 16.96
N THR A 266 2.57 -24.56 15.93
CA THR A 266 2.65 -26.03 15.95
C THR A 266 4.07 -26.52 16.20
N ASP A 267 5.07 -25.94 15.55
CA ASP A 267 6.47 -26.38 15.70
C ASP A 267 6.98 -26.18 17.13
N GLN A 268 6.69 -25.02 17.72
CA GLN A 268 7.03 -24.73 19.11
C GLN A 268 6.31 -25.67 20.08
N LEU A 269 5.02 -25.97 19.81
CA LEU A 269 4.25 -26.91 20.61
C LEU A 269 4.86 -28.32 20.57
N LEU A 270 5.11 -28.85 19.37
CA LEU A 270 5.67 -30.19 19.18
C LEU A 270 7.06 -30.29 19.83
N GLN A 271 7.90 -29.27 19.67
CA GLN A 271 9.22 -29.23 20.30
C GLN A 271 9.10 -29.29 21.82
N ARG A 272 8.31 -28.40 22.44
CA ARG A 272 8.16 -28.35 23.90
C ARG A 272 7.53 -29.61 24.48
N TYR A 273 6.52 -30.15 23.80
CA TYR A 273 5.87 -31.38 24.23
C TYR A 273 6.83 -32.58 24.17
N THR A 274 7.71 -32.62 23.17
CA THR A 274 8.73 -33.69 23.06
C THR A 274 9.82 -33.56 24.13
N GLU A 275 10.19 -32.34 24.50
CA GLU A 275 11.23 -32.06 25.51
C GLU A 275 10.73 -32.32 26.95
N ASP A 276 9.57 -31.76 27.33
CA ASP A 276 9.00 -31.88 28.68
C ASP A 276 7.46 -31.79 28.63
N PRO A 277 6.76 -32.93 28.42
CA PRO A 277 5.31 -32.96 28.38
C PRO A 277 4.65 -32.49 29.69
N GLU A 278 5.22 -32.88 30.84
CA GLU A 278 4.63 -32.61 32.15
C GLU A 278 4.76 -31.11 32.50
N GLY A 279 5.94 -30.53 32.29
CA GLY A 279 6.15 -29.10 32.47
C GLY A 279 5.29 -28.26 31.55
N LEU A 280 5.06 -28.69 30.30
CA LEU A 280 4.15 -28.01 29.38
C LEU A 280 2.69 -28.07 29.85
N LEU A 281 2.21 -29.23 30.32
CA LEU A 281 0.85 -29.37 30.85
C LEU A 281 0.62 -28.52 32.11
N ILE A 282 1.63 -28.39 32.97
CA ILE A 282 1.58 -27.52 34.15
C ILE A 282 1.59 -26.05 33.72
N ALA A 283 2.49 -25.66 32.81
CA ALA A 283 2.58 -24.29 32.31
C ALA A 283 1.30 -23.82 31.60
N SER A 284 0.62 -24.72 30.87
CA SER A 284 -0.66 -24.43 30.22
C SER A 284 -1.86 -24.48 31.17
N GLY A 285 -1.66 -24.79 32.45
CA GLY A 285 -2.72 -24.92 33.45
C GLY A 285 -3.63 -26.13 33.27
N LEU A 286 -3.21 -27.13 32.48
CA LEU A 286 -3.92 -28.42 32.31
C LEU A 286 -3.59 -29.41 33.43
N ALA A 287 -2.44 -29.25 34.09
CA ALA A 287 -2.05 -29.96 35.29
C ALA A 287 -1.63 -28.98 36.39
N VAL A 288 -1.64 -29.45 37.64
CA VAL A 288 -1.08 -28.72 38.79
C VAL A 288 -0.24 -29.69 39.62
N LEU A 289 0.85 -29.20 40.22
CA LEU A 289 1.76 -30.01 41.03
C LEU A 289 1.06 -30.62 42.25
N GLU A 290 0.17 -29.86 42.89
CA GLU A 290 -0.56 -30.29 44.10
C GLU A 290 -2.07 -30.01 43.95
N PRO A 291 -2.87 -30.98 43.47
CA PRO A 291 -4.31 -30.83 43.38
C PRO A 291 -4.94 -30.80 44.78
N HIS A 292 -5.83 -29.85 45.04
CA HIS A 292 -6.52 -29.74 46.33
C HIS A 292 -7.30 -31.03 46.63
N GLN A 293 -6.99 -31.71 47.74
CA GLN A 293 -7.84 -32.79 48.25
C GLN A 293 -8.76 -32.20 49.32
N PRO A 294 -10.05 -31.94 49.03
CA PRO A 294 -10.96 -31.50 50.08
C PRO A 294 -11.09 -32.61 51.12
N GLU A 295 -10.63 -32.35 52.34
CA GLU A 295 -10.69 -33.28 53.50
C GLU A 295 -12.14 -33.69 53.83
N SER A 296 -13.13 -32.91 53.39
CA SER A 296 -14.55 -33.26 53.33
C SER A 296 -15.28 -32.39 52.29
N PRO A 297 -16.29 -32.91 51.56
CA PRO A 297 -17.09 -32.10 50.64
C PRO A 297 -17.93 -31.11 51.46
N GLN A 298 -17.63 -29.81 51.35
CA GLN A 298 -18.44 -28.81 52.06
C GLN A 298 -19.86 -28.77 51.49
N PRO A 299 -20.91 -28.67 52.34
CA PRO A 299 -22.30 -28.70 51.91
C PRO A 299 -22.75 -27.42 51.20
N SER A 300 -21.89 -26.40 51.10
CA SER A 300 -22.18 -25.11 50.48
C SER A 300 -21.10 -24.72 49.46
N CYS A 301 -21.50 -23.89 48.50
CA CYS A 301 -20.61 -23.33 47.48
C CYS A 301 -19.65 -22.31 48.11
N PRO A 302 -18.33 -22.38 47.87
CA PRO A 302 -17.36 -21.43 48.46
C PRO A 302 -17.49 -20.00 47.90
N VAL A 303 -18.25 -19.79 46.81
CA VAL A 303 -18.41 -18.49 46.16
C VAL A 303 -19.72 -17.81 46.56
N CYS A 304 -20.86 -18.48 46.38
CA CYS A 304 -22.18 -17.89 46.67
C CYS A 304 -22.80 -18.36 47.98
N VAL A 305 -22.14 -19.28 48.70
CA VAL A 305 -22.60 -19.83 50.00
C VAL A 305 -23.92 -20.62 49.92
N ASN A 306 -24.50 -20.77 48.72
CA ASN A 306 -25.70 -21.59 48.52
C ASN A 306 -25.44 -23.09 48.76
N PRO A 307 -26.43 -23.85 49.26
CA PRO A 307 -26.30 -25.29 49.46
C PRO A 307 -25.99 -26.02 48.14
N LEU A 308 -25.05 -26.97 48.19
CA LEU A 308 -24.77 -27.88 47.09
C LEU A 308 -25.59 -29.16 47.26
N SER A 309 -26.20 -29.63 46.17
CA SER A 309 -26.93 -30.91 46.17
C SER A 309 -25.95 -32.06 46.39
N PRO A 310 -26.20 -32.99 47.34
CA PRO A 310 -25.35 -34.17 47.55
C PRO A 310 -25.27 -35.10 46.33
N LEU A 311 -26.24 -35.01 45.42
CA LEU A 311 -26.32 -35.80 44.18
C LEU A 311 -25.51 -35.18 43.03
N ASP A 312 -25.23 -33.87 43.07
CA ASP A 312 -24.53 -33.18 42.00
C ASP A 312 -23.05 -33.01 42.34
N LYS A 313 -22.16 -33.63 41.56
CA LYS A 313 -20.72 -33.35 41.63
C LYS A 313 -20.48 -31.94 41.10
N PRO A 314 -20.01 -30.97 41.92
CA PRO A 314 -19.77 -29.62 41.43
C PRO A 314 -18.65 -29.65 40.37
N PRO A 315 -18.76 -28.83 39.31
CA PRO A 315 -17.72 -28.78 38.29
C PRO A 315 -16.38 -28.32 38.87
N SER A 316 -15.31 -29.01 38.50
CA SER A 316 -13.94 -28.70 38.91
C SER A 316 -12.96 -28.88 37.74
N LEU A 317 -11.84 -28.18 37.83
CA LEU A 317 -10.69 -28.30 36.91
C LEU A 317 -9.70 -29.35 37.43
N CYS A 318 -8.52 -29.45 36.80
CA CYS A 318 -7.43 -30.33 37.25
C CYS A 318 -6.96 -30.04 38.69
N CYS A 319 -7.11 -28.79 39.16
CA CYS A 319 -6.79 -28.37 40.52
C CYS A 319 -7.76 -28.85 41.60
N LYS A 320 -8.90 -29.44 41.21
CA LYS A 320 -9.98 -29.91 42.09
C LYS A 320 -10.69 -28.83 42.93
N HIS A 321 -10.33 -27.55 42.78
CA HIS A 321 -11.17 -26.46 43.26
C HIS A 321 -12.54 -26.50 42.60
N TYR A 322 -13.59 -26.21 43.36
CA TYR A 322 -14.97 -26.33 42.90
C TYR A 322 -15.81 -25.12 43.31
N CYS A 323 -16.82 -24.81 42.51
CA CYS A 323 -17.93 -23.96 42.88
C CYS A 323 -19.18 -24.44 42.12
N CYS A 324 -20.36 -23.92 42.48
CA CYS A 324 -21.59 -24.36 41.82
C CYS A 324 -21.59 -23.95 40.33
N LYS A 325 -22.35 -24.68 39.51
CA LYS A 325 -22.44 -24.41 38.06
C LYS A 325 -22.82 -22.96 37.75
N ASN A 326 -23.67 -22.35 38.56
CA ASN A 326 -24.10 -20.96 38.36
C ASN A 326 -22.94 -19.97 38.58
N CYS A 327 -22.14 -20.16 39.63
CA CYS A 327 -20.96 -19.32 39.87
C CYS A 327 -19.92 -19.46 38.75
N TRP A 328 -19.68 -20.69 38.28
CA TRP A 328 -18.82 -20.91 37.11
C TRP A 328 -19.39 -20.22 35.85
N ASN A 329 -20.70 -20.28 35.65
CA ASN A 329 -21.36 -19.67 34.50
C ASN A 329 -21.23 -18.14 34.52
N GLU A 330 -21.51 -17.49 35.66
CA GLU A 330 -21.35 -16.05 35.82
C GLU A 330 -19.89 -15.60 35.66
N TYR A 331 -18.95 -16.34 36.26
CA TYR A 331 -17.53 -16.06 36.15
C TYR A 331 -17.06 -16.15 34.69
N LEU A 332 -17.32 -17.27 34.02
CA LEU A 332 -16.90 -17.48 32.63
C LEU A 332 -17.60 -16.53 31.67
N THR A 333 -18.89 -16.25 31.87
CA THR A 333 -19.63 -15.24 31.09
C THR A 333 -18.95 -13.88 31.19
N THR A 334 -18.63 -13.44 32.42
CA THR A 334 -17.93 -12.18 32.65
C THR A 334 -16.57 -12.14 31.94
N ARG A 335 -15.79 -13.22 32.02
CA ARG A 335 -14.48 -13.32 31.34
C ARG A 335 -14.61 -13.31 29.81
N ILE A 336 -15.63 -13.96 29.26
CA ILE A 336 -15.93 -13.95 27.82
C ILE A 336 -16.29 -12.54 27.36
N GLU A 337 -17.15 -11.83 28.11
CA GLU A 337 -17.57 -10.47 27.77
C GLU A 337 -16.43 -9.45 27.88
N GLN A 338 -15.46 -9.69 28.77
CA GLN A 338 -14.25 -8.89 28.91
C GLN A 338 -13.15 -9.25 27.89
N ASN A 339 -13.36 -10.24 27.01
CA ASN A 339 -12.33 -10.80 26.11
C ASN A 339 -11.09 -11.37 26.84
N LEU A 340 -11.25 -11.84 28.08
CA LEU A 340 -10.18 -12.41 28.91
C LEU A 340 -10.28 -13.93 29.08
N VAL A 341 -11.16 -14.60 28.34
CA VAL A 341 -11.43 -16.03 28.50
C VAL A 341 -10.25 -16.93 28.11
N LEU A 342 -9.46 -16.57 27.11
CA LEU A 342 -8.33 -17.40 26.65
C LEU A 342 -7.15 -17.44 27.65
N THR A 343 -7.10 -16.49 28.58
CA THR A 343 -6.10 -16.42 29.66
C THR A 343 -6.72 -16.61 31.04
N CYS A 344 -7.99 -17.03 31.10
CA CYS A 344 -8.70 -17.16 32.37
C CYS A 344 -8.19 -18.35 33.17
N THR A 345 -8.05 -18.16 34.47
CA THR A 345 -7.66 -19.20 35.42
C THR A 345 -8.81 -19.52 36.37
N CYS A 346 -8.60 -20.53 37.20
CA CYS A 346 -9.46 -20.90 38.31
C CYS A 346 -9.84 -19.66 39.16
N PRO A 347 -11.11 -19.52 39.59
CA PRO A 347 -11.56 -18.42 40.43
C PRO A 347 -10.90 -18.37 41.82
N THR A 348 -10.30 -19.47 42.28
CA THR A 348 -9.60 -19.53 43.56
C THR A 348 -8.24 -18.83 43.47
N SER A 349 -7.90 -18.06 44.51
CA SER A 349 -6.63 -17.35 44.61
C SER A 349 -5.41 -18.25 44.37
N ASP A 350 -4.42 -17.69 43.68
CA ASP A 350 -3.12 -18.33 43.40
C ASP A 350 -3.16 -19.64 42.61
N CYS A 351 -4.32 -20.00 42.03
CA CYS A 351 -4.46 -21.19 41.21
C CYS A 351 -4.32 -20.88 39.71
N LEU A 352 -3.32 -21.49 39.07
CA LEU A 352 -3.02 -21.32 37.64
C LEU A 352 -3.77 -22.28 36.71
N ALA A 353 -4.59 -23.19 37.26
CA ALA A 353 -5.37 -24.12 36.45
C ALA A 353 -6.32 -23.37 35.52
N GLN A 354 -6.39 -23.77 34.26
CA GLN A 354 -7.21 -23.11 33.23
C GLN A 354 -8.38 -23.99 32.80
N PRO A 355 -9.56 -23.41 32.54
CA PRO A 355 -10.69 -24.14 31.97
C PRO A 355 -10.46 -24.42 30.49
N THR A 356 -10.69 -25.65 30.07
CA THR A 356 -10.64 -26.05 28.66
C THR A 356 -11.90 -25.64 27.91
N SER A 357 -11.86 -25.72 26.58
CA SER A 357 -13.01 -25.41 25.72
C SER A 357 -14.23 -26.27 26.02
N ASP A 358 -14.03 -27.58 26.23
CA ASP A 358 -15.11 -28.50 26.60
C ASP A 358 -15.71 -28.15 27.96
N PHE A 359 -14.87 -27.77 28.93
CA PHE A 359 -15.35 -27.30 30.23
C PHE A 359 -16.23 -26.06 30.09
N ILE A 360 -15.77 -25.05 29.33
CA ILE A 360 -16.54 -23.81 29.09
C ILE A 360 -17.89 -24.12 28.44
N ARG A 361 -17.90 -24.97 27.40
CA ARG A 361 -19.13 -25.38 26.68
C ARG A 361 -20.12 -26.12 27.58
N LYS A 362 -19.64 -26.91 28.54
CA LYS A 362 -20.48 -27.65 29.50
C LYS A 362 -21.12 -26.75 30.57
N ILE A 363 -20.42 -25.67 30.95
CA ILE A 363 -20.87 -24.74 31.99
C ILE A 363 -21.86 -23.69 31.45
N ILE A 364 -21.52 -23.06 30.33
CA ILE A 364 -22.27 -21.93 29.79
C ILE A 364 -23.57 -22.43 29.14
N SER A 365 -24.70 -22.06 29.72
CA SER A 365 -26.03 -22.40 29.19
C SER A 365 -26.49 -21.48 28.05
N SER A 366 -25.97 -20.25 27.99
CA SER A 366 -26.40 -19.24 27.01
C SER A 366 -25.72 -19.44 25.66
N LYS A 367 -26.52 -19.65 24.61
CA LYS A 367 -26.03 -19.81 23.23
C LYS A 367 -25.33 -18.55 22.72
N ASP A 368 -25.76 -17.36 23.13
CA ASP A 368 -25.15 -16.11 22.67
C ASP A 368 -23.78 -15.88 23.30
N VAL A 369 -23.61 -16.28 24.57
CA VAL A 369 -22.31 -16.24 25.25
C VAL A 369 -21.34 -17.25 24.61
N ILE A 370 -21.81 -18.46 24.26
CA ILE A 370 -21.00 -19.43 23.49
C ILE A 370 -20.57 -18.85 22.14
N LYS A 371 -21.48 -18.20 21.39
CA LYS A 371 -21.11 -17.55 20.12
C LYS A 371 -20.05 -16.46 20.31
N LYS A 372 -20.12 -15.67 21.40
CA LYS A 372 -19.06 -14.69 21.74
C LYS A 372 -17.73 -15.41 22.01
N TYR A 373 -17.75 -16.50 22.77
CA TYR A 373 -16.57 -17.31 23.04
C TYR A 373 -15.94 -17.88 21.76
N GLU A 374 -16.74 -18.46 20.86
CA GLU A 374 -16.27 -19.00 19.57
C GLU A 374 -15.66 -17.91 18.69
N LYS A 375 -16.26 -16.72 18.65
CA LYS A 375 -15.68 -15.55 17.95
C LYS A 375 -14.34 -15.14 18.55
N SER A 376 -14.22 -15.13 19.88
CA SER A 376 -12.95 -14.82 20.55
C SER A 376 -11.88 -15.87 20.27
N LEU A 377 -12.25 -17.15 20.23
CA LEU A 377 -11.35 -18.24 19.87
C LEU A 377 -10.85 -18.12 18.43
N LEU A 378 -11.76 -17.91 17.47
CA LEU A 378 -11.41 -17.71 16.06
C LEU A 378 -10.54 -16.47 15.86
N ARG A 379 -10.83 -15.38 16.58
CA ARG A 379 -10.02 -14.16 16.54
C ARG A 379 -8.61 -14.43 17.08
N GLY A 380 -8.49 -15.12 18.20
CA GLY A 380 -7.19 -15.52 18.76
C GLY A 380 -6.38 -16.41 17.81
N PHE A 381 -7.04 -17.32 17.08
CA PHE A 381 -6.39 -18.12 16.02
C PHE A 381 -5.85 -17.23 14.89
N VAL A 382 -6.69 -16.38 14.30
CA VAL A 382 -6.31 -15.50 13.18
C VAL A 382 -5.17 -14.55 13.58
N GLU A 383 -5.25 -13.91 14.74
CA GLU A 383 -4.24 -12.98 15.24
C GLU A 383 -2.90 -13.66 15.57
N SER A 384 -2.92 -14.97 15.86
CA SER A 384 -1.72 -15.74 16.13
C SER A 384 -1.03 -16.24 14.85
N CYS A 385 -1.76 -16.36 13.75
CA CYS A 385 -1.22 -16.82 12.47
C CYS A 385 -0.64 -15.67 11.64
N SER A 386 0.68 -15.66 11.43
CA SER A 386 1.38 -14.59 10.67
C SER A 386 0.95 -14.42 9.21
N ASN A 387 0.27 -15.42 8.64
CA ASN A 387 -0.23 -15.41 7.27
C ASN A 387 -1.72 -15.04 7.17
N LEU A 388 -2.39 -14.74 8.29
CA LEU A 388 -3.80 -14.37 8.34
C LEU A 388 -3.95 -12.98 8.96
N THR A 389 -4.95 -12.22 8.51
CA THR A 389 -5.37 -10.99 9.18
C THR A 389 -6.83 -10.69 8.89
N TRP A 390 -7.51 -9.97 9.79
CA TRP A 390 -8.88 -9.53 9.54
C TRP A 390 -8.93 -8.41 8.51
N CYS A 391 -9.96 -8.40 7.66
CA CYS A 391 -10.22 -7.27 6.80
C CYS A 391 -10.60 -6.04 7.64
N THR A 392 -9.83 -4.97 7.50
CA THR A 392 -9.95 -3.72 8.27
C THR A 392 -10.88 -2.69 7.63
N ASN A 393 -11.79 -3.12 6.76
CA ASN A 393 -12.71 -2.20 6.08
C ASN A 393 -13.58 -1.47 7.13
N PRO A 394 -13.55 -0.12 7.18
CA PRO A 394 -14.34 0.67 8.12
C PRO A 394 -15.86 0.45 8.01
N GLN A 395 -16.34 0.01 6.85
CA GLN A 395 -17.76 -0.31 6.62
C GLN A 395 -18.20 -1.66 7.22
N GLY A 396 -17.29 -2.38 7.89
CA GLY A 396 -17.55 -3.69 8.49
C GLY A 396 -17.42 -4.81 7.46
N CYS A 397 -16.27 -5.49 7.48
CA CYS A 397 -16.04 -6.72 6.71
C CYS A 397 -15.59 -7.83 7.64
N ASP A 398 -16.13 -9.03 7.44
CA ASP A 398 -15.92 -10.20 8.28
C ASP A 398 -15.03 -11.27 7.62
N ARG A 399 -14.36 -10.89 6.52
CA ARG A 399 -13.43 -11.76 5.80
C ARG A 399 -12.04 -11.71 6.41
N ILE A 400 -11.34 -12.83 6.30
CA ILE A 400 -9.95 -13.00 6.74
C ILE A 400 -9.07 -13.05 5.50
N LEU A 401 -8.04 -12.20 5.43
CA LEU A 401 -7.11 -12.13 4.31
C LEU A 401 -5.98 -13.14 4.52
N CYS A 402 -5.59 -13.85 3.44
CA CYS A 402 -4.46 -14.77 3.45
C CYS A 402 -3.25 -14.15 2.74
N LYS A 403 -2.07 -14.30 3.34
CA LYS A 403 -0.79 -13.93 2.73
C LYS A 403 -0.33 -15.06 1.80
N GLU A 404 -0.56 -14.92 0.49
CA GLU A 404 -0.04 -15.84 -0.53
C GLU A 404 1.15 -15.21 -1.27
N GLY A 405 2.35 -15.79 -1.13
CA GLY A 405 3.56 -15.38 -1.86
C GLY A 405 4.34 -14.20 -1.26
N LEU A 406 5.26 -13.63 -2.05
CA LEU A 406 6.11 -12.48 -1.70
C LEU A 406 5.41 -11.11 -1.91
N GLY A 407 4.16 -11.12 -2.38
CA GLY A 407 3.37 -9.91 -2.63
C GLY A 407 2.60 -9.47 -1.40
N ASN A 408 2.88 -8.27 -0.89
CA ASN A 408 2.14 -7.68 0.21
C ASN A 408 1.14 -6.66 -0.36
N GLY A 409 -0.14 -7.03 -0.46
CA GLY A 409 -1.20 -6.13 -0.94
C GLY A 409 -2.36 -6.87 -1.60
N ALA A 410 -3.00 -7.77 -0.88
CA ALA A 410 -4.19 -8.47 -1.34
C ALA A 410 -5.43 -7.61 -1.06
N ALA A 411 -6.18 -7.24 -2.11
CA ALA A 411 -7.52 -6.71 -1.92
C ALA A 411 -8.46 -7.81 -1.43
N CYS A 412 -9.34 -7.47 -0.49
CA CYS A 412 -10.35 -8.39 0.01
C CYS A 412 -11.29 -8.84 -1.13
N ALA A 413 -11.45 -10.13 -1.37
CA ALA A 413 -12.31 -10.61 -2.46
C ALA A 413 -13.81 -10.23 -2.29
N LYS A 414 -14.27 -9.97 -1.05
CA LYS A 414 -15.65 -9.54 -0.76
C LYS A 414 -15.87 -8.04 -0.96
N CYS A 415 -15.02 -7.21 -0.35
CA CYS A 415 -15.25 -5.77 -0.27
C CYS A 415 -14.19 -4.92 -0.99
N SER A 416 -13.21 -5.56 -1.62
CA SER A 416 -12.08 -4.95 -2.34
C SER A 416 -11.21 -4.02 -1.49
N TRP A 417 -11.40 -4.01 -0.16
CA TRP A 417 -10.59 -3.24 0.76
C TRP A 417 -9.19 -3.83 0.87
N MET A 418 -8.16 -2.98 0.86
CA MET A 418 -6.78 -3.40 1.04
C MET A 418 -6.35 -3.06 2.47
N SER A 419 -6.00 -4.09 3.22
CA SER A 419 -5.52 -3.96 4.60
C SER A 419 -4.02 -4.14 4.66
N CYS A 420 -3.37 -3.44 5.59
CA CYS A 420 -2.01 -3.78 5.95
C CYS A 420 -1.98 -5.08 6.77
N PHE A 421 -1.12 -6.03 6.39
CA PHE A 421 -0.95 -7.28 7.14
C PHE A 421 -0.10 -7.12 8.41
N ASN A 422 0.73 -6.06 8.48
CA ASN A 422 1.79 -5.95 9.48
C ASN A 422 1.48 -4.93 10.59
N CYS A 423 0.47 -4.09 10.43
CA CYS A 423 0.11 -3.10 11.44
C CYS A 423 -1.40 -2.94 11.55
N SER A 424 -1.84 -2.35 12.65
CA SER A 424 -3.26 -2.09 12.93
C SER A 424 -3.83 -0.89 12.17
N PHE A 425 -3.03 -0.27 11.29
CA PHE A 425 -3.53 0.84 10.47
C PHE A 425 -4.62 0.30 9.52
N PRO A 426 -5.80 0.95 9.43
CA PRO A 426 -6.96 0.39 8.74
C PRO A 426 -6.76 0.14 7.25
N GLU A 427 -5.77 0.76 6.60
CA GLU A 427 -5.58 0.66 5.17
C GLU A 427 -4.15 0.22 4.79
N ALA A 428 -4.01 -0.42 3.64
CA ALA A 428 -2.71 -0.66 3.03
C ALA A 428 -2.04 0.66 2.65
N HIS A 429 -0.84 0.89 3.18
CA HIS A 429 -0.14 2.17 3.08
C HIS A 429 1.13 2.11 2.21
N TYR A 430 1.11 1.32 1.13
CA TYR A 430 2.27 1.22 0.23
C TYR A 430 2.44 2.47 -0.64
N PRO A 431 3.67 2.94 -0.91
CA PRO A 431 4.96 2.31 -0.60
C PRO A 431 5.51 2.59 0.82
N ALA A 432 4.83 3.41 1.63
CA ALA A 432 5.28 3.68 3.00
C ALA A 432 5.32 2.40 3.86
N SER A 433 6.33 2.30 4.72
CA SER A 433 6.42 1.22 5.71
C SER A 433 5.49 1.51 6.89
N CYS A 434 5.22 0.49 7.72
CA CYS A 434 4.45 0.69 8.95
C CYS A 434 5.14 1.69 9.89
N SER A 435 6.49 1.73 9.90
CA SER A 435 7.25 2.68 10.71
C SER A 435 7.10 4.12 10.21
N HIS A 436 7.15 4.36 8.89
CA HIS A 436 6.87 5.68 8.32
C HIS A 436 5.45 6.13 8.67
N MET A 437 4.47 5.24 8.56
CA MET A 437 3.09 5.58 8.87
C MET A 437 2.90 5.91 10.36
N SER A 438 3.53 5.14 11.26
CA SER A 438 3.51 5.45 12.70
C SER A 438 4.10 6.84 12.98
N GLN A 439 5.29 7.12 12.45
CA GLN A 439 5.95 8.42 12.62
C GLN A 439 5.12 9.57 12.02
N TRP A 440 4.53 9.36 10.84
CA TRP A 440 3.66 10.34 10.20
C TRP A 440 2.46 10.71 11.07
N MET A 441 1.83 9.71 11.71
CA MET A 441 0.71 9.95 12.64
C MET A 441 1.17 10.72 13.89
N ASP A 442 2.33 10.38 14.45
CA ASP A 442 2.88 11.04 15.64
C ASP A 442 3.26 12.51 15.36
N ASP A 443 3.85 12.76 14.19
CA ASP A 443 4.19 14.08 13.67
C ASP A 443 2.94 14.91 13.35
N GLY A 444 1.77 14.27 13.28
CA GLY A 444 0.47 14.90 13.05
C GLY A 444 0.13 15.04 11.57
N GLY A 445 0.69 14.20 10.71
CA GLY A 445 0.37 14.15 9.29
C GLY A 445 -1.02 13.58 9.03
N PHE A 446 -1.61 13.98 7.92
CA PHE A 446 -2.95 13.58 7.49
C PHE A 446 -3.00 12.08 7.17
N TYR A 447 -4.10 11.44 7.56
CA TYR A 447 -4.44 10.08 7.14
C TYR A 447 -5.97 9.90 7.12
N GLU A 448 -6.44 8.98 6.29
CA GLU A 448 -7.86 8.66 6.16
C GLU A 448 -8.41 8.00 7.44
N GLY A 449 -9.54 8.48 7.94
CA GLY A 449 -10.16 7.98 9.19
C GLY A 449 -9.68 8.69 10.45
N MET A 450 -8.87 9.74 10.33
CA MET A 450 -8.48 10.62 11.45
C MET A 450 -9.72 11.25 12.11
N THR A 451 -9.84 11.18 13.44
CA THR A 451 -10.95 11.77 14.19
C THR A 451 -10.97 13.30 14.09
N LEU A 452 -12.14 13.92 14.22
CA LEU A 452 -12.28 15.39 14.26
C LEU A 452 -11.42 16.03 15.37
N GLU A 453 -11.23 15.33 16.50
CA GLU A 453 -10.36 15.75 17.60
C GLU A 453 -8.87 15.70 17.21
N ALA A 454 -8.44 14.69 16.45
CA ALA A 454 -7.09 14.61 15.91
C ALA A 454 -6.86 15.67 14.81
N GLN A 455 -7.86 15.95 13.98
CA GLN A 455 -7.84 17.07 13.01
C GLN A 455 -7.78 18.44 13.72
N SER A 456 -8.48 18.61 14.85
CA SER A 456 -8.44 19.84 15.66
C SER A 456 -7.10 20.01 16.41
N LYS A 457 -6.52 18.92 16.94
CA LYS A 457 -5.17 18.91 17.51
C LYS A 457 -4.09 19.20 16.45
N HIS A 458 -4.29 18.76 15.20
CA HIS A 458 -3.44 19.10 14.06
C HIS A 458 -3.47 20.61 13.78
N LEU A 459 -4.66 21.21 13.69
CA LEU A 459 -4.80 22.66 13.52
C LEU A 459 -4.19 23.44 14.70
N THR A 460 -4.30 22.90 15.91
CA THR A 460 -3.72 23.49 17.13
C THR A 460 -2.18 23.39 17.13
N LYS A 461 -1.59 22.27 16.68
CA LYS A 461 -0.12 22.14 16.47
C LYS A 461 0.40 23.11 15.41
N LEU A 462 -0.40 23.41 14.37
CA LEU A 462 -0.03 24.35 13.31
C LEU A 462 0.05 25.82 13.80
N ILE A 463 -0.71 26.19 14.83
CA ILE A 463 -0.78 27.56 15.36
C ILE A 463 -0.12 27.76 16.73
N SER A 464 0.27 26.68 17.42
CA SER A 464 0.84 26.72 18.79
C SER A 464 2.14 25.94 18.95
N LYS A 465 3.01 26.37 19.88
CA LYS A 465 4.26 25.68 20.26
C LYS A 465 4.28 25.40 21.76
N HIS A 466 5.04 24.40 22.19
CA HIS A 466 5.18 24.05 23.61
C HIS A 466 6.27 24.89 24.29
N CYS A 467 6.03 25.26 25.55
CA CYS A 467 7.01 25.91 26.41
C CYS A 467 8.21 24.98 26.67
N PRO A 468 9.46 25.41 26.45
CA PRO A 468 10.65 24.57 26.68
C PRO A 468 10.88 24.20 28.15
N SER A 469 10.28 24.93 29.09
CA SER A 469 10.45 24.70 30.54
C SER A 469 9.36 23.80 31.12
N CYS A 470 8.09 24.05 30.78
CA CYS A 470 6.95 23.35 31.42
C CYS A 470 6.02 22.62 30.45
N GLN A 471 6.34 22.61 29.16
CA GLN A 471 5.57 21.99 28.08
C GLN A 471 4.11 22.48 27.96
N ALA A 472 3.76 23.65 28.52
CA ALA A 472 2.46 24.25 28.26
C ALA A 472 2.36 24.71 26.80
N PRO A 473 1.24 24.47 26.09
CA PRO A 473 1.03 25.00 24.75
C PRO A 473 0.87 26.53 24.81
N ILE A 474 1.46 27.23 23.84
CA ILE A 474 1.46 28.69 23.72
C ILE A 474 1.12 29.02 22.27
N GLU A 475 0.21 29.95 22.03
CA GLU A 475 -0.13 30.48 20.71
C GLU A 475 0.70 31.74 20.41
N LYS A 476 1.00 32.01 19.14
CA LYS A 476 1.83 33.17 18.77
C LYS A 476 1.00 34.45 18.78
N ASN A 477 1.33 35.37 19.68
CA ASN A 477 0.83 36.74 19.64
C ASN A 477 1.64 37.52 18.59
N GLU A 478 1.00 38.33 17.74
CA GLU A 478 1.68 38.97 16.59
C GLU A 478 2.89 39.85 16.99
N GLY A 479 3.94 39.82 16.15
CA GLY A 479 5.00 40.84 16.11
C GLY A 479 6.30 40.58 16.90
N CYS A 480 6.31 39.83 18.01
CA CYS A 480 7.52 39.66 18.84
C CYS A 480 8.07 38.21 18.88
N LEU A 481 9.40 38.05 18.81
CA LEU A 481 10.07 36.75 18.97
C LEU A 481 10.31 36.35 20.44
N HIS A 482 10.20 37.29 21.37
CA HIS A 482 10.25 37.01 22.80
C HIS A 482 8.87 36.57 23.27
N MET A 483 8.76 35.31 23.70
CA MET A 483 7.53 34.75 24.24
C MET A 483 7.74 34.41 25.71
N THR A 484 6.77 34.77 26.53
CA THR A 484 6.77 34.46 27.96
C THR A 484 5.65 33.47 28.22
N CYS A 485 5.98 32.32 28.78
CA CYS A 485 4.98 31.31 29.11
C CYS A 485 4.06 31.80 30.24
N ALA A 486 2.75 31.88 30.00
CA ALA A 486 1.79 32.29 31.03
C ALA A 486 1.72 31.35 32.25
N LYS A 487 2.10 30.07 32.08
CA LYS A 487 2.04 29.05 33.14
C LYS A 487 3.26 29.06 34.07
N CYS A 488 4.47 29.25 33.53
CA CYS A 488 5.71 29.16 34.30
C CYS A 488 6.57 30.44 34.26
N ASN A 489 6.09 31.49 33.59
CA ASN A 489 6.77 32.77 33.36
C ASN A 489 8.17 32.66 32.73
N HIS A 490 8.51 31.51 32.14
CA HIS A 490 9.76 31.34 31.42
C HIS A 490 9.72 32.13 30.12
N GLY A 491 10.61 33.12 29.99
CA GLY A 491 10.85 33.86 28.76
C GLY A 491 11.76 33.07 27.83
N PHE A 492 11.35 32.87 26.59
CA PHE A 492 12.09 32.13 25.57
C PHE A 492 11.92 32.75 24.18
N CYS A 493 12.80 32.39 23.27
CA CYS A 493 12.68 32.78 21.87
C CYS A 493 11.67 31.88 21.16
N TRP A 494 10.58 32.43 20.63
CA TRP A 494 9.58 31.70 19.83
C TRP A 494 10.19 30.96 18.63
N ARG A 495 11.32 31.50 18.14
CA ARG A 495 12.04 30.98 16.98
C ARG A 495 12.81 29.69 17.33
N CYS A 496 13.68 29.72 18.34
CA CYS A 496 14.60 28.61 18.66
C CYS A 496 14.33 27.87 19.98
N LEU A 497 13.29 28.28 20.74
CA LEU A 497 12.89 27.69 22.02
C LEU A 497 13.97 27.74 23.13
N LYS A 498 15.03 28.52 22.98
CA LYS A 498 16.05 28.74 24.02
C LYS A 498 15.61 29.83 25.02
N PRO A 499 16.08 29.77 26.28
CA PRO A 499 15.82 30.82 27.28
C PRO A 499 16.22 32.20 26.76
N TRP A 500 15.35 33.18 26.94
CA TRP A 500 15.58 34.55 26.48
C TRP A 500 16.67 35.22 27.33
N LYS A 501 17.72 35.72 26.68
CA LYS A 501 18.80 36.48 27.33
C LYS A 501 19.00 37.80 26.58
N PRO A 502 19.36 38.92 27.26
CA PRO A 502 19.65 40.20 26.61
C PRO A 502 20.77 40.13 25.55
N THR A 503 21.65 39.14 25.66
CA THR A 503 22.73 38.82 24.72
C THR A 503 22.31 37.85 23.60
N HIS A 504 21.02 37.53 23.46
CA HIS A 504 20.49 36.71 22.36
C HIS A 504 20.49 37.51 21.04
N LYS A 505 21.70 37.87 20.60
CA LYS A 505 22.00 38.79 19.49
C LYS A 505 22.43 38.09 18.20
N ASP A 506 22.30 36.78 18.09
CA ASP A 506 22.63 36.08 16.85
C ASP A 506 21.36 35.81 16.05
N TYR A 507 20.83 36.87 15.42
CA TYR A 507 19.86 36.73 14.34
C TYR A 507 20.33 35.68 13.32
N TYR A 508 21.65 35.58 13.04
CA TYR A 508 22.24 34.64 12.09
C TYR A 508 22.35 33.18 12.59
N ASN A 509 22.82 32.91 13.82
CA ASN A 509 22.91 31.53 14.33
C ASN A 509 21.54 30.94 14.67
N CYS A 510 20.62 31.78 15.18
CA CYS A 510 19.22 31.43 15.36
C CYS A 510 18.54 31.25 14.00
N SER A 511 18.84 32.11 13.01
CA SER A 511 18.31 31.95 11.66
C SER A 511 18.82 30.71 10.96
N ALA A 512 20.05 30.23 11.15
CA ALA A 512 20.51 29.01 10.47
C ALA A 512 19.80 27.75 10.99
N MET A 513 19.71 27.57 12.32
CA MET A 513 18.97 26.45 12.92
C MET A 513 17.47 26.55 12.70
N VAL A 514 16.90 27.75 12.76
CA VAL A 514 15.49 27.96 12.42
C VAL A 514 15.26 27.83 10.93
N SER A 515 16.17 28.25 10.05
CA SER A 515 16.00 28.04 8.62
C SER A 515 16.01 26.55 8.30
N LYS A 516 16.82 25.74 8.98
CA LYS A 516 16.74 24.28 8.85
C LYS A 516 15.43 23.72 9.41
N ALA A 517 15.05 24.07 10.65
CA ALA A 517 13.81 23.59 11.27
C ALA A 517 12.54 24.08 10.53
N ALA A 518 12.51 25.34 10.08
CA ALA A 518 11.42 25.92 9.31
C ALA A 518 11.38 25.39 7.88
N ARG A 519 12.53 25.04 7.27
CA ARG A 519 12.55 24.31 5.99
C ARG A 519 12.01 22.89 6.18
N GLN A 520 12.37 22.21 7.27
CA GLN A 520 11.86 20.87 7.57
C GLN A 520 10.35 20.89 7.87
N GLU A 521 9.88 21.88 8.64
CA GLU A 521 8.47 22.10 8.94
C GLU A 521 7.69 22.45 7.67
N LYS A 522 8.16 23.43 6.89
CA LYS A 522 7.55 23.78 5.61
C LYS A 522 7.51 22.55 4.69
N ARG A 523 8.60 21.80 4.61
CA ARG A 523 8.66 20.57 3.82
C ARG A 523 7.63 19.55 4.30
N PHE A 524 7.52 19.33 5.61
CA PHE A 524 6.48 18.45 6.15
C PHE A 524 5.09 18.92 5.75
N GLN A 525 4.81 20.23 5.85
CA GLN A 525 3.55 20.83 5.41
C GLN A 525 3.31 20.63 3.91
N ASP A 526 4.30 20.88 3.05
CA ASP A 526 4.19 20.70 1.60
C ASP A 526 3.85 19.22 1.25
N TYR A 527 4.53 18.25 1.87
CA TYR A 527 4.24 16.82 1.69
C TYR A 527 2.89 16.42 2.28
N ASN A 528 2.49 17.03 3.40
CA ASN A 528 1.21 16.77 4.05
C ASN A 528 0.04 17.31 3.24
N GLU A 529 0.17 18.50 2.67
CA GLU A 529 -0.79 19.08 1.73
C GLU A 529 -0.92 18.19 0.47
N LYS A 530 0.20 17.73 -0.09
CA LYS A 530 0.18 16.79 -1.22
C LYS A 530 -0.53 15.48 -0.85
N CYS A 531 -0.21 14.89 0.30
CA CYS A 531 -0.86 13.68 0.81
C CYS A 531 -2.38 13.89 0.97
N THR A 532 -2.79 15.01 1.57
CA THR A 532 -4.19 15.38 1.79
C THR A 532 -4.92 15.54 0.47
N PHE A 533 -4.32 16.25 -0.49
CA PHE A 533 -4.88 16.45 -1.83
C PHE A 533 -5.13 15.12 -2.55
N GLN A 534 -4.19 14.17 -2.48
CA GLN A 534 -4.37 12.86 -3.14
C GLN A 534 -5.52 12.07 -2.51
N HIS A 535 -5.63 12.08 -1.17
CA HIS A 535 -6.74 11.41 -0.48
C HIS A 535 -8.10 12.06 -0.80
N GLN A 536 -8.18 13.39 -0.85
CA GLN A 536 -9.42 14.09 -1.23
C GLN A 536 -9.77 13.87 -2.71
N SER A 537 -8.77 13.84 -3.60
CA SER A 537 -8.98 13.60 -5.03
C SER A 537 -9.54 12.20 -5.34
N LYS A 538 -9.37 11.26 -4.40
CA LYS A 538 -9.99 9.93 -4.48
C LYS A 538 -11.53 10.00 -4.45
N ASP A 539 -12.11 10.97 -3.73
CA ASP A 539 -13.55 11.06 -3.53
C ASP A 539 -14.31 11.26 -4.85
N PHE A 540 -13.67 11.88 -5.84
CA PHE A 540 -14.15 11.94 -7.21
C PHE A 540 -14.46 10.54 -7.76
N ALA A 541 -13.47 9.65 -7.71
CA ALA A 541 -13.57 8.31 -8.27
C ALA A 541 -14.58 7.44 -7.48
N VAL A 542 -14.61 7.58 -6.15
CA VAL A 542 -15.61 6.92 -5.29
C VAL A 542 -17.02 7.36 -5.66
N SER A 543 -17.25 8.66 -5.78
CA SER A 543 -18.55 9.24 -6.13
C SER A 543 -19.01 8.80 -7.53
N LEU A 544 -18.13 8.89 -8.52
CA LEU A 544 -18.42 8.46 -9.89
C LEU A 544 -18.75 6.96 -9.95
N ARG A 545 -17.94 6.12 -9.29
CA ARG A 545 -18.21 4.67 -9.21
C ARG A 545 -19.57 4.38 -8.59
N ASN A 546 -19.89 5.01 -7.46
CA ASN A 546 -21.15 4.78 -6.77
C ASN A 546 -22.34 5.16 -7.67
N ARG A 547 -22.24 6.27 -8.39
CA ARG A 547 -23.26 6.68 -9.38
C ARG A 547 -23.38 5.67 -10.53
N LEU A 548 -22.26 5.17 -11.05
CA LEU A 548 -22.25 4.15 -12.11
C LEU A 548 -22.88 2.83 -11.65
N CYS A 549 -22.61 2.38 -10.42
CA CYS A 549 -23.16 1.13 -9.86
C CYS A 549 -24.69 1.14 -9.68
N VAL A 550 -25.31 2.31 -9.59
CA VAL A 550 -26.77 2.47 -9.40
C VAL A 550 -27.51 2.60 -10.73
N LEU A 551 -26.79 2.73 -11.86
CA LEU A 551 -27.42 2.76 -13.18
C LEU A 551 -28.07 1.41 -13.49
N ASN A 552 -29.40 1.39 -13.66
CA ASN A 552 -30.17 0.21 -14.06
C ASN A 552 -30.36 0.15 -15.59
N GLU A 553 -30.23 -1.07 -16.14
CA GLU A 553 -30.56 -1.61 -17.48
C GLU A 553 -30.32 -0.82 -18.79
N GLU A 554 -29.85 0.43 -18.79
CA GLU A 554 -29.75 1.20 -20.05
C GLU A 554 -28.36 1.29 -20.75
N PRO A 555 -27.19 1.16 -20.09
CA PRO A 555 -25.91 1.21 -20.80
C PRO A 555 -25.31 -0.17 -21.11
N PRO A 556 -24.41 -0.30 -22.11
CA PRO A 556 -23.72 -1.55 -22.41
C PRO A 556 -22.96 -2.05 -21.17
N LEU A 557 -23.27 -3.27 -20.70
CA LEU A 557 -22.66 -3.87 -19.50
C LEU A 557 -21.12 -3.85 -19.53
N ARG A 558 -20.51 -3.95 -20.72
CA ARG A 558 -19.06 -3.88 -20.92
C ARG A 558 -18.49 -2.50 -20.63
N THR A 559 -19.08 -1.45 -21.18
CA THR A 559 -18.69 -0.05 -20.93
C THR A 559 -18.80 0.28 -19.46
N LEU A 560 -19.90 -0.15 -18.84
CA LEU A 560 -20.16 0.09 -17.43
C LEU A 560 -19.14 -0.63 -16.53
N SER A 561 -18.80 -1.88 -16.87
CA SER A 561 -17.76 -2.65 -16.17
C SER A 561 -16.37 -2.04 -16.31
N LEU A 562 -16.00 -1.57 -17.51
CA LEU A 562 -14.73 -0.85 -17.72
C LEU A 562 -14.66 0.42 -16.87
N LEU A 563 -15.70 1.25 -16.90
CA LEU A 563 -15.71 2.53 -16.18
C LEU A 563 -15.65 2.33 -14.66
N ILE A 564 -16.37 1.32 -14.13
CA ILE A 564 -16.26 0.93 -12.72
C ILE A 564 -14.83 0.48 -12.39
N THR A 565 -14.20 -0.29 -13.28
CA THR A 565 -12.81 -0.76 -13.11
C THR A 565 -11.84 0.41 -13.12
N ALA A 566 -11.97 1.35 -14.08
CA ALA A 566 -11.17 2.56 -14.16
C ALA A 566 -11.30 3.42 -12.90
N CYS A 567 -12.51 3.55 -12.33
CA CYS A 567 -12.72 4.25 -11.06
C CYS A 567 -12.00 3.55 -9.90
N ARG A 568 -12.07 2.22 -9.81
CA ARG A 568 -11.34 1.46 -8.78
C ARG A 568 -9.83 1.63 -8.89
N VAL A 569 -9.29 1.60 -10.11
CA VAL A 569 -7.86 1.83 -10.38
C VAL A 569 -7.48 3.26 -9.98
N LEU A 570 -8.28 4.27 -10.31
CA LEU A 570 -8.06 5.65 -9.86
C LEU A 570 -8.05 5.76 -8.34
N GLU A 571 -9.02 5.15 -7.65
CA GLU A 571 -9.10 5.19 -6.19
C GLU A 571 -7.85 4.62 -5.53
N MET A 572 -7.41 3.45 -5.99
CA MET A 572 -6.19 2.82 -5.50
C MET A 572 -4.95 3.68 -5.80
N SER A 573 -4.87 4.22 -7.00
CA SER A 573 -3.72 5.04 -7.39
C SER A 573 -3.59 6.31 -6.59
N ARG A 574 -4.70 6.99 -6.30
CA ARG A 574 -4.72 8.17 -5.42
C ARG A 574 -4.22 7.84 -4.01
N LYS A 575 -4.58 6.67 -3.47
CA LYS A 575 -4.06 6.19 -2.18
C LYS A 575 -2.55 5.96 -2.23
N VAL A 576 -2.07 5.22 -3.23
CA VAL A 576 -0.63 4.94 -3.39
C VAL A 576 0.16 6.24 -3.57
N LEU A 577 -0.36 7.21 -4.33
CA LEU A 577 0.26 8.54 -4.45
C LEU A 577 0.29 9.29 -3.11
N GLY A 578 -0.78 9.23 -2.32
CA GLY A 578 -0.82 9.78 -0.97
C GLY A 578 0.26 9.20 -0.07
N TYR A 579 0.36 7.87 0.01
CA TYR A 579 1.40 7.21 0.83
C TYR A 579 2.80 7.28 0.23
N SER A 580 2.94 7.55 -1.07
CA SER A 580 4.23 7.85 -1.68
C SER A 580 4.78 9.18 -1.16
N CYS A 581 3.93 10.15 -0.83
CA CYS A 581 4.34 11.39 -0.17
C CYS A 581 4.97 11.10 1.21
N VAL A 582 4.34 10.22 1.98
CA VAL A 582 4.85 9.79 3.30
C VAL A 582 6.19 9.08 3.14
N TYR A 583 6.30 8.17 2.18
CA TYR A 583 7.56 7.47 1.90
C TYR A 583 8.69 8.44 1.52
N SER A 584 8.45 9.34 0.56
CA SER A 584 9.44 10.32 0.10
C SER A 584 9.86 11.27 1.22
N TYR A 585 8.95 11.66 2.11
CA TYR A 585 9.29 12.51 3.25
C TYR A 585 10.29 11.85 4.21
N TYR A 586 10.21 10.53 4.45
CA TYR A 586 11.13 9.87 5.40
C TYR A 586 12.37 9.24 4.76
N ASN A 587 12.48 9.17 3.43
CA ASN A 587 13.59 8.50 2.73
C ASN A 587 14.51 9.43 1.92
N GLN A 588 14.48 10.73 2.23
CA GLN A 588 15.06 11.84 1.45
C GLN A 588 16.53 11.67 1.03
N ASP A 589 17.32 10.90 1.79
CA ASP A 589 18.76 10.72 1.58
C ASP A 589 19.13 9.38 0.90
N SER A 590 18.15 8.65 0.36
CA SER A 590 18.34 7.32 -0.23
C SER A 590 18.51 7.39 -1.75
N GLU A 591 19.59 6.82 -2.30
CA GLU A 591 19.81 6.67 -3.76
C GLU A 591 18.70 5.87 -4.47
N ARG A 592 17.89 5.10 -3.71
CA ARG A 592 16.74 4.35 -4.22
C ARG A 592 15.48 5.20 -4.38
N LEU A 593 15.50 6.47 -3.99
CA LEU A 593 14.38 7.40 -4.20
C LEU A 593 14.16 7.70 -5.68
N ASP A 594 15.21 7.96 -6.45
CA ASP A 594 15.09 8.45 -7.83
C ASP A 594 14.21 7.54 -8.70
N VAL A 595 14.34 6.22 -8.54
CA VAL A 595 13.51 5.24 -9.25
C VAL A 595 12.06 5.32 -8.78
N LEU A 596 11.81 5.36 -7.48
CA LEU A 596 10.45 5.39 -6.93
C LEU A 596 9.75 6.73 -7.21
N GLU A 597 10.48 7.85 -7.12
CA GLU A 597 9.99 9.18 -7.46
C GLU A 597 9.61 9.25 -8.94
N SER A 598 10.48 8.76 -9.83
CA SER A 598 10.16 8.65 -11.26
C SER A 598 8.93 7.78 -11.52
N GLN A 599 8.80 6.62 -10.84
CA GLN A 599 7.59 5.79 -10.97
C GLN A 599 6.33 6.50 -10.43
N THR A 600 6.47 7.25 -9.33
CA THR A 600 5.38 7.99 -8.68
C THR A 600 4.92 9.17 -9.53
N GLU A 601 5.83 9.93 -10.14
CA GLU A 601 5.52 11.02 -11.06
C GLU A 601 4.80 10.51 -12.31
N ASN A 602 5.29 9.41 -12.89
CA ASN A 602 4.65 8.74 -14.01
C ASN A 602 3.25 8.22 -13.63
N LEU A 603 3.07 7.69 -12.42
CA LEU A 603 1.76 7.29 -11.92
C LEU A 603 0.84 8.51 -11.81
N GLU A 604 1.31 9.60 -11.18
CA GLU A 604 0.55 10.84 -11.00
C GLU A 604 0.08 11.42 -12.34
N PHE A 605 0.95 11.41 -13.35
CA PHE A 605 0.61 11.83 -14.70
C PHE A 605 -0.55 11.01 -15.30
N HIS A 606 -0.43 9.67 -15.32
CA HIS A 606 -1.45 8.81 -15.91
C HIS A 606 -2.78 8.84 -15.13
N VAL A 607 -2.71 8.95 -13.79
CA VAL A 607 -3.89 9.07 -12.93
C VAL A 607 -4.65 10.36 -13.23
N ASN A 608 -3.94 11.49 -13.35
CA ASN A 608 -4.55 12.76 -13.70
C ASN A 608 -5.16 12.72 -15.11
N ALA A 609 -4.45 12.15 -16.09
CA ALA A 609 -4.98 12.00 -17.45
C ALA A 609 -6.25 11.14 -17.49
N LEU A 610 -6.28 10.03 -16.75
CA LEU A 610 -7.45 9.16 -16.66
C LEU A 610 -8.64 9.89 -15.99
N GLN A 611 -8.40 10.60 -14.89
CA GLN A 611 -9.44 11.38 -14.23
C GLN A 611 -10.02 12.45 -15.16
N ILE A 612 -9.19 13.25 -15.84
CA ILE A 612 -9.62 14.28 -16.79
C ILE A 612 -10.45 13.66 -17.92
N LEU A 613 -10.02 12.52 -18.46
CA LEU A 613 -10.74 11.83 -19.51
C LEU A 613 -12.14 11.40 -19.03
N LEU A 614 -12.26 10.84 -17.83
CA LEU A 614 -13.54 10.44 -17.25
C LEU A 614 -14.44 11.64 -16.97
N GLU A 615 -13.91 12.71 -16.38
CA GLU A 615 -14.65 13.96 -16.13
C GLU A 615 -15.19 14.55 -17.44
N TYR A 616 -14.32 14.71 -18.43
CA TYR A 616 -14.70 15.27 -19.73
C TYR A 616 -15.67 14.38 -20.51
N SER A 617 -15.56 13.06 -20.35
CA SER A 617 -16.38 12.13 -21.13
C SER A 617 -17.73 11.85 -20.49
N LEU A 618 -17.85 11.94 -19.16
CA LEU A 618 -19.03 11.47 -18.43
C LEU A 618 -19.79 12.57 -17.68
N LEU A 619 -19.16 13.70 -17.36
CA LEU A 619 -19.74 14.73 -16.49
C LEU A 619 -20.03 16.06 -17.20
N GLN A 620 -19.82 16.14 -18.52
CA GLN A 620 -20.19 17.31 -19.32
C GLN A 620 -21.70 17.39 -19.59
N SER A 621 -22.45 16.30 -19.39
CA SER A 621 -23.90 16.24 -19.54
C SER A 621 -24.57 15.98 -18.19
N GLU A 622 -25.79 16.52 -18.00
CA GLU A 622 -26.58 16.26 -16.78
C GLU A 622 -26.97 14.79 -16.64
N ASP A 623 -27.12 14.06 -17.77
CA ASP A 623 -27.46 12.64 -17.79
C ASP A 623 -26.21 11.75 -17.96
N LEU A 624 -25.82 11.10 -16.86
CA LEU A 624 -24.72 10.15 -16.80
C LEU A 624 -25.01 8.87 -17.62
N ALA A 625 -26.25 8.36 -17.62
CA ALA A 625 -26.60 7.15 -18.34
C ALA A 625 -26.44 7.37 -19.85
N CYS A 626 -26.91 8.50 -20.36
CA CYS A 626 -26.72 8.88 -21.75
C CYS A 626 -25.24 9.04 -22.11
N SER A 627 -24.44 9.66 -21.23
CA SER A 627 -23.00 9.84 -21.44
C SER A 627 -22.23 8.51 -21.52
N VAL A 628 -22.62 7.52 -20.71
CA VAL A 628 -22.05 6.16 -20.77
C VAL A 628 -22.45 5.45 -22.07
N ARG A 629 -23.69 5.62 -22.55
CA ARG A 629 -24.15 5.01 -23.82
C ARG A 629 -23.45 5.61 -25.04
N LEU A 630 -23.21 6.92 -25.03
CA LEU A 630 -22.63 7.66 -26.15
C LEU A 630 -21.10 7.76 -26.08
N LEU A 631 -20.47 7.02 -25.16
CA LEU A 631 -19.02 7.01 -25.04
C LEU A 631 -18.40 6.51 -26.36
N SER A 632 -17.63 7.38 -27.01
CA SER A 632 -17.02 7.02 -28.30
C SER A 632 -16.00 5.88 -28.13
N PRO A 633 -15.83 5.01 -29.14
CA PRO A 633 -14.83 3.95 -29.10
C PRO A 633 -13.42 4.45 -28.80
N ASP A 634 -13.04 5.62 -29.32
CA ASP A 634 -11.72 6.22 -29.06
C ASP A 634 -11.53 6.55 -27.58
N LYS A 635 -12.55 7.14 -26.94
CA LYS A 635 -12.53 7.48 -25.51
C LYS A 635 -12.53 6.22 -24.64
N TYR A 636 -13.30 5.20 -25.04
CA TYR A 636 -13.30 3.88 -24.38
C TYR A 636 -11.90 3.24 -24.42
N ASN A 637 -11.27 3.18 -25.59
CA ASN A 637 -9.94 2.59 -25.77
C ASN A 637 -8.87 3.40 -25.02
N SER A 638 -8.98 4.72 -25.02
CA SER A 638 -8.08 5.61 -24.28
C SER A 638 -8.19 5.40 -22.76
N ALA A 639 -9.41 5.25 -22.24
CA ALA A 639 -9.65 4.95 -20.83
C ALA A 639 -9.11 3.58 -20.43
N LEU A 640 -9.28 2.57 -21.29
CA LEU A 640 -8.73 1.23 -21.08
C LEU A 640 -7.20 1.24 -21.04
N GLU A 641 -6.54 1.88 -22.00
CA GLU A 641 -5.08 1.95 -22.07
C GLU A 641 -4.49 2.76 -20.90
N LEU A 642 -5.12 3.88 -20.53
CA LEU A 642 -4.71 4.64 -19.36
C LEU A 642 -4.86 3.82 -18.07
N ALA A 643 -5.99 3.13 -17.88
CA ALA A 643 -6.18 2.25 -16.73
C ALA A 643 -5.11 1.15 -16.66
N ARG A 644 -4.75 0.56 -17.81
CA ARG A 644 -3.68 -0.44 -17.92
C ARG A 644 -2.32 0.14 -17.52
N ARG A 645 -1.93 1.31 -18.04
CA ARG A 645 -0.66 1.97 -17.69
C ARG A 645 -0.60 2.35 -16.22
N VAL A 646 -1.69 2.87 -15.66
CA VAL A 646 -1.80 3.16 -14.23
C VAL A 646 -1.57 1.89 -13.40
N GLN A 647 -2.21 0.78 -13.79
CA GLN A 647 -2.06 -0.51 -13.13
C GLN A 647 -0.63 -1.07 -13.20
N GLU A 648 0.06 -0.94 -14.34
CA GLU A 648 1.46 -1.32 -14.48
C GLU A 648 2.36 -0.53 -13.53
N ARG A 649 2.19 0.79 -13.45
CA ARG A 649 2.97 1.65 -12.56
C ARG A 649 2.70 1.35 -11.09
N LEU A 650 1.44 1.12 -10.72
CA LEU A 650 1.05 0.62 -9.40
C LEU A 650 1.79 -0.66 -9.03
N ASN A 651 1.78 -1.65 -9.92
CA ASN A 651 2.47 -2.92 -9.71
C ASN A 651 4.00 -2.72 -9.57
N GLY A 652 4.59 -1.82 -10.37
CA GLY A 652 6.02 -1.46 -10.26
C GLY A 652 6.38 -0.87 -8.90
N ILE A 653 5.57 0.06 -8.38
CA ILE A 653 5.75 0.68 -7.06
C ILE A 653 5.61 -0.37 -5.94
N LEU A 654 4.63 -1.25 -6.03
CA LEU A 654 4.41 -2.33 -5.06
C LEU A 654 5.57 -3.35 -5.06
N GLN A 655 6.08 -3.72 -6.24
CA GLN A 655 7.23 -4.62 -6.36
C GLN A 655 8.51 -4.00 -5.79
N HIS A 656 8.77 -2.72 -6.07
CA HIS A 656 9.96 -2.04 -5.58
C HIS A 656 9.93 -1.87 -4.05
N SER A 657 8.78 -1.51 -3.48
CA SER A 657 8.61 -1.35 -2.03
C SER A 657 8.66 -2.67 -1.24
N THR A 658 8.34 -3.80 -1.86
CA THR A 658 8.41 -5.13 -1.22
C THR A 658 9.83 -5.72 -1.24
N GLN A 659 10.65 -5.43 -2.25
CA GLN A 659 12.06 -5.82 -2.30
C GLN A 659 12.92 -5.12 -1.22
N VAL A 660 12.58 -3.87 -0.87
CA VAL A 660 13.28 -3.11 0.18
C VAL A 660 13.05 -3.69 1.59
N ASN A 661 11.85 -4.21 1.88
CA ASN A 661 11.52 -4.78 3.20
C ASN A 661 12.21 -6.12 3.50
N LEU A 662 12.67 -6.85 2.47
CA LEU A 662 13.44 -8.09 2.66
C LEU A 662 14.88 -7.81 3.10
N HIS A 663 15.44 -6.64 2.76
CA HIS A 663 16.79 -6.24 3.16
C HIS A 663 16.83 -5.46 4.49
N SER A 664 15.75 -4.81 4.91
CA SER A 664 15.68 -4.11 6.22
C SER A 664 15.31 -5.06 7.37
N SER A 665 14.57 -6.13 7.09
CA SER A 665 14.24 -7.18 8.08
C SER A 665 15.42 -8.12 8.39
N SER A 666 16.45 -8.17 7.53
CA SER A 666 17.68 -8.93 7.81
C SER A 666 18.59 -8.26 8.85
N HIS A 667 18.42 -6.96 9.14
CA HIS A 667 19.26 -6.26 10.13
C HIS A 667 18.76 -6.36 11.57
N TYR A 668 17.50 -6.72 11.81
CA TYR A 668 16.98 -6.98 13.17
C TYR A 668 16.75 -8.46 13.49
N CYS A 669 16.92 -9.36 12.52
CA CYS A 669 16.96 -10.82 12.75
C CYS A 669 18.40 -11.39 12.72
N GLY A 670 19.42 -10.53 12.60
CA GLY A 670 20.82 -10.92 12.43
C GLY A 670 21.59 -11.24 13.73
N HIS A 671 21.00 -11.05 14.91
CA HIS A 671 21.69 -11.28 16.19
C HIS A 671 21.24 -12.50 17.00
N ILE A 672 20.30 -13.31 16.49
CA ILE A 672 19.86 -14.56 17.16
C ILE A 672 20.26 -15.82 16.36
N LEU A 673 20.86 -15.68 15.19
CA LEU A 673 21.25 -16.79 14.29
C LEU A 673 22.75 -17.11 14.26
N LEU A 674 23.53 -16.64 15.26
CA LEU A 674 24.98 -16.87 15.33
C LEU A 674 25.44 -17.81 16.47
N TYR A 675 24.53 -18.52 17.15
CA TYR A 675 24.89 -19.43 18.26
C TYR A 675 24.44 -20.89 18.12
N CYS A 676 24.00 -21.37 16.95
CA CYS A 676 23.56 -22.77 16.77
C CYS A 676 24.15 -23.52 15.57
N LEU A 677 25.37 -23.18 15.12
CA LEU A 677 26.09 -23.96 14.08
C LEU A 677 27.54 -24.29 14.43
N SER A 678 27.84 -24.51 15.72
CA SER A 678 29.07 -25.17 16.15
C SER A 678 28.70 -26.30 17.09
N PHE A 679 28.36 -27.48 16.57
CA PHE A 679 28.70 -28.81 17.11
C PHE A 679 28.00 -29.89 16.28
N LYS A 680 28.68 -30.36 15.22
CA LYS A 680 28.71 -31.78 14.79
C LYS A 680 29.67 -31.93 13.59
N CYS A 681 30.95 -32.04 13.93
CA CYS A 681 31.92 -32.81 13.16
C CYS A 681 33.03 -33.29 14.09
N LYS A 682 32.68 -34.27 14.94
CA LYS A 682 33.43 -35.50 15.23
C LYS A 682 32.60 -36.36 16.17
#